data_AF-A0A9W2Y6D9-F1
#
_entry.id   AF-A0A9W2Y6D9-F1
#
_cell.length_a   1.000
_cell.length_b   1.000
_cell.length_c   1.000
_cell.angle_alpha   90.00
_cell.angle_beta   90.00
_cell.angle_gamma   90.00
#
_symmetry.space_group_name_H-M   'P 1'
#
loop_
_entity.id
_entity.type
_entity.pdbx_description
1 polymer ?
#
loop_
_entity_poly.entity_id
_entity_poly.type
_entity_poly.pdbx_seq_one_letter_code
_entity_poly.pdbx_strand_id
1 'polypeptide(L)'
;MLSCNSRHGEKLLFSEHYVNLLLVEGHQGLELKRHEVLTFGQRRLSLQQNSAAHRKITPAQLFSGPSGKHPVRKVLVTGVAGIGKTILVQKMLFDFGRNRGHPAFDFVIHMSFRDLNLIDKPTSFQQLVLRKNRHLAKELDHILANDKKLLIILDGFDEFRHYRSCDLDVFVTEPDEDAELVEVIGSLMLGELLPNASVVLTSRPAAINHIPVGCVDRFVLITGFSLDEVQDFFLRYFQDSGLAGRMFAVVSSNELMLTLCYIPAFCHIVCCILKESTNLGKDVPKTMTDIYVQYLVALLRSHTQARAGAGPAPGPGAAGQLSDTVLKLGRLAFQKLMEHQTLFYSSDPDVAALEGCGLVSTFLDKTVAQEPGCTEDVYSFAHLTVQEFFAALYCAVTDHPLPDALKHTESPEKHTSSGHLDLFNRFLSGILSERNIGLLSRQVGLCCSRDKVDAYVQKISRELTMLCDNGAHILNHLHCLFEQQNPSLVDAVQPAMLRINVSDETLAQMDYNAIKYFLNLSMGKISELDLTGTGISCEALSDLQPLLLRCERLWLGENNLTMDSVQVVADVLRESENLTQLGIGWSNVGDDELLVMSTAIRMKNKLEDLWMEGNHVTNKGLQSLKDLISLKKVVAIWNNLTDTESLCTQQNITVSFTDSDMWGDWGTWVLKRCEVSSNEKLVKVLHKVCNVSVHCLETQWAVSFYKELSKLVKHRIELCTEDDICRKLQWFESILNLK
;
A
#
# COMPACT_ATOMS: atom_id res chain seq x y z
N MET A 1 -28.64 5.83 -0.61
CA MET A 1 -29.01 4.44 -0.96
C MET A 1 -27.69 3.75 -1.22
N LEU A 2 -27.37 2.62 -0.57
CA LEU A 2 -26.08 1.97 -0.77
C LEU A 2 -25.96 1.53 -2.23
N SER A 3 -25.02 2.13 -2.94
CA SER A 3 -24.53 1.66 -4.23
C SER A 3 -23.02 1.55 -4.06
N CYS A 4 -22.58 0.35 -3.68
CA CYS A 4 -21.24 -0.16 -3.92
C CYS A 4 -21.06 -1.62 -3.46
N ASN A 5 -22.00 -2.23 -2.71
CA ASN A 5 -21.90 -3.65 -2.30
C ASN A 5 -23.24 -4.34 -1.98
N SER A 6 -24.37 -3.81 -2.44
CA SER A 6 -25.68 -4.46 -2.30
C SER A 6 -26.15 -4.94 -3.66
N ARG A 7 -26.52 -6.23 -3.77
CA ARG A 7 -27.12 -6.75 -5.00
C ARG A 7 -28.36 -5.94 -5.38
N HIS A 8 -28.75 -5.99 -6.65
CA HIS A 8 -30.01 -5.39 -7.09
C HIS A 8 -31.17 -5.94 -6.24
N GLY A 9 -31.78 -5.09 -5.40
CA GLY A 9 -32.85 -5.45 -4.45
C GLY A 9 -32.45 -5.56 -2.97
N GLU A 10 -31.16 -5.61 -2.62
CA GLU A 10 -30.69 -5.60 -1.23
C GLU A 10 -30.66 -4.16 -0.68
N LYS A 11 -31.36 -3.93 0.44
CA LYS A 11 -31.47 -2.61 1.08
C LYS A 11 -30.78 -2.65 2.43
N LEU A 12 -29.55 -2.17 2.50
CA LEU A 12 -28.87 -1.90 3.77
C LEU A 12 -29.14 -0.42 4.15
N LEU A 13 -29.59 -0.20 5.39
CA LEU A 13 -29.86 1.14 5.91
C LEU A 13 -28.56 1.89 6.20
N PHE A 14 -28.60 3.21 6.11
CA PHE A 14 -27.48 4.09 6.49
C PHE A 14 -27.17 3.87 7.98
N SER A 15 -26.06 3.21 8.32
CA SER A 15 -25.64 3.08 9.72
C SER A 15 -24.77 4.28 10.09
N GLU A 16 -25.09 4.91 11.22
CA GLU A 16 -24.28 6.00 11.79
C GLU A 16 -22.87 5.53 12.19
N HIS A 17 -22.67 4.23 12.39
CA HIS A 17 -21.40 3.64 12.85
C HIS A 17 -20.37 3.38 11.74
N TYR A 18 -20.71 3.48 10.45
CA TYR A 18 -19.82 3.01 9.37
C TYR A 18 -18.91 4.09 8.76
N VAL A 19 -18.81 5.25 9.40
CA VAL A 19 -18.03 6.39 8.87
C VAL A 19 -17.09 6.92 9.94
N ASN A 20 -16.07 6.12 10.24
CA ASN A 20 -15.00 6.51 11.17
C ASN A 20 -13.97 7.38 10.45
N LEU A 21 -13.86 8.65 10.88
CA LEU A 21 -12.94 9.62 10.33
C LEU A 21 -11.86 10.00 11.35
N LEU A 22 -10.64 10.08 10.86
CA LEU A 22 -9.46 10.43 11.63
C LEU A 22 -8.79 11.64 11.03
N LEU A 23 -8.48 12.64 11.86
CA LEU A 23 -7.65 13.77 11.45
C LEU A 23 -6.19 13.31 11.36
N VAL A 24 -5.51 13.64 10.25
CA VAL A 24 -4.10 13.30 10.03
C VAL A 24 -3.27 14.58 9.95
N GLU A 25 -2.06 14.55 10.50
CA GLU A 25 -1.10 15.64 10.40
C GLU A 25 -0.34 15.59 9.08
N GLY A 26 -0.66 16.52 8.18
CA GLY A 26 0.07 16.75 6.93
C GLY A 26 -0.14 15.68 5.84
N HIS A 27 0.44 15.97 4.67
CA HIS A 27 0.31 15.16 3.45
C HIS A 27 1.05 13.82 3.52
N GLN A 28 2.27 13.81 4.08
CA GLN A 28 3.14 12.64 4.13
C GLN A 28 2.52 11.45 4.88
N GLY A 29 1.63 11.71 5.85
CA GLY A 29 0.91 10.66 6.57
C GLY A 29 -0.09 9.88 5.72
N LEU A 30 -0.43 10.37 4.52
CA LEU A 30 -1.41 9.74 3.63
C LEU A 30 -0.78 8.96 2.48
N GLU A 31 0.44 9.33 2.05
CA GLU A 31 1.14 8.72 0.91
C GLU A 31 1.27 7.20 1.07
N LEU A 32 0.70 6.42 0.14
CA LEU A 32 0.87 4.97 0.08
C LEU A 32 1.69 4.58 -1.13
N LYS A 33 2.75 3.82 -0.89
CA LYS A 33 3.72 3.41 -1.92
C LYS A 33 3.44 2.01 -2.44
N ARG A 34 3.05 1.10 -1.55
CA ARG A 34 2.55 -0.24 -1.89
C ARG A 34 1.05 -0.22 -2.13
N HIS A 35 0.57 -1.25 -2.82
CA HIS A 35 -0.86 -1.48 -3.03
C HIS A 35 -1.63 -1.29 -1.71
N GLU A 36 -2.64 -0.42 -1.73
CA GLU A 36 -3.26 0.14 -0.53
C GLU A 36 -3.86 -0.91 0.43
N VAL A 37 -4.31 -2.06 -0.09
CA VAL A 37 -4.84 -3.17 0.72
C VAL A 37 -3.74 -3.88 1.50
N LEU A 38 -2.52 -3.95 0.95
CA LEU A 38 -1.38 -4.63 1.59
C LEU A 38 -0.89 -3.84 2.82
N THR A 39 -1.01 -2.52 2.79
CA THR A 39 -0.55 -1.62 3.85
C THR A 39 -1.64 -1.27 4.85
N PHE A 40 -2.91 -1.47 4.49
CA PHE A 40 -4.06 -1.13 5.32
C PHE A 40 -4.02 -1.79 6.70
N GLY A 41 -3.77 -3.09 6.78
CA GLY A 41 -3.76 -3.83 8.05
C GLY A 41 -2.77 -3.24 9.07
N GLN A 42 -1.57 -2.92 8.60
CA GLN A 42 -0.53 -2.28 9.42
C GLN A 42 -0.94 -0.88 9.86
N ARG A 43 -1.37 -0.03 8.92
CA ARG A 43 -1.84 1.33 9.25
C ARG A 43 -2.93 1.28 10.29
N ARG A 44 -3.85 0.33 10.18
CA ARG A 44 -4.93 0.20 11.16
C ARG A 44 -4.40 -0.11 12.56
N LEU A 45 -3.46 -1.04 12.69
CA LEU A 45 -2.85 -1.39 13.97
C LEU A 45 -2.07 -0.20 14.56
N SER A 46 -1.28 0.51 13.74
CA SER A 46 -0.55 1.70 14.22
C SER A 46 -1.50 2.82 14.68
N LEU A 47 -2.60 3.02 13.97
CA LEU A 47 -3.66 3.96 14.36
C LEU A 47 -4.34 3.57 15.68
N GLN A 48 -4.51 2.27 15.94
CA GLN A 48 -5.06 1.78 17.21
C GLN A 48 -4.10 1.97 18.38
N GLN A 49 -2.83 1.64 18.19
CA GLN A 49 -1.79 1.76 19.23
C GLN A 49 -1.51 3.22 19.58
N ASN A 50 -1.50 4.11 18.57
CA ASN A 50 -1.31 5.55 18.75
C ASN A 50 -2.63 6.32 18.91
N SER A 51 -3.68 5.71 19.48
CA SER A 51 -5.00 6.35 19.57
C SER A 51 -5.01 7.68 20.33
N ALA A 52 -4.06 7.89 21.26
CA ALA A 52 -3.89 9.14 21.99
C ALA A 52 -3.38 10.31 21.12
N ALA A 53 -2.64 10.01 20.04
CA ALA A 53 -2.11 11.02 19.12
C ALA A 53 -3.11 11.42 18.03
N HIS A 54 -4.09 10.55 17.72
CA HIS A 54 -4.99 10.76 16.62
C HIS A 54 -6.36 11.31 17.05
N ARG A 55 -6.76 12.46 16.49
CA ARG A 55 -8.07 13.06 16.77
C ARG A 55 -9.15 12.45 15.89
N LYS A 56 -10.04 11.64 16.47
CA LYS A 56 -11.28 11.22 15.82
C LYS A 56 -12.18 12.43 15.58
N ILE A 57 -12.78 12.51 14.40
CA ILE A 57 -13.72 13.56 14.03
C ILE A 57 -14.99 12.95 13.45
N THR A 58 -16.09 13.69 13.56
CA THR A 58 -17.34 13.38 12.86
C THR A 58 -17.41 14.14 11.54
N PRO A 59 -18.26 13.74 10.57
CA PRO A 59 -18.46 14.49 9.33
C PRO A 59 -18.78 15.97 9.57
N ALA A 60 -19.61 16.27 10.58
CA ALA A 60 -19.96 17.65 10.94
C ALA A 60 -18.77 18.51 11.41
N GLN A 61 -17.66 17.88 11.82
CA GLN A 61 -16.46 18.56 12.33
C GLN A 61 -15.37 18.76 11.27
N LEU A 62 -15.59 18.35 10.00
CA LEU A 62 -14.59 18.45 8.93
C LEU A 62 -14.01 19.86 8.76
N PHE A 63 -14.86 20.89 8.87
CA PHE A 63 -14.46 22.31 8.73
C PHE A 63 -14.22 23.02 10.08
N SER A 64 -14.29 22.28 11.20
CA SER A 64 -14.06 22.87 12.52
C SER A 64 -12.56 23.06 12.78
N GLY A 65 -12.10 24.32 12.76
CA GLY A 65 -10.73 24.69 13.10
C GLY A 65 -10.48 24.75 14.61
N PRO A 66 -9.23 24.52 15.09
CA PRO A 66 -8.84 24.94 16.43
C PRO A 66 -8.92 26.48 16.53
N SER A 67 -9.43 26.98 17.66
CA SER A 67 -9.61 28.42 17.91
C SER A 67 -8.30 29.19 17.70
N GLY A 68 -8.26 30.10 16.71
CA GLY A 68 -7.13 31.00 16.44
C GLY A 68 -6.29 30.71 15.20
N LYS A 69 -6.56 29.64 14.43
CA LYS A 69 -5.93 29.39 13.11
C LYS A 69 -6.83 29.82 11.94
N HIS A 70 -6.26 29.93 10.74
CA HIS A 70 -7.01 30.16 9.48
C HIS A 70 -8.20 29.18 9.33
N PRO A 71 -9.33 29.64 8.75
CA PRO A 71 -10.50 28.79 8.56
C PRO A 71 -10.18 27.64 7.61
N VAL A 72 -10.57 26.42 7.97
CA VAL A 72 -10.41 25.23 7.12
C VAL A 72 -11.46 25.28 6.03
N ARG A 73 -11.03 25.32 4.77
CA ARG A 73 -11.91 25.36 3.60
C ARG A 73 -11.68 24.17 2.68
N LYS A 74 -10.44 23.78 2.44
CA LYS A 74 -10.09 22.69 1.52
C LYS A 74 -9.74 21.44 2.32
N VAL A 75 -10.56 20.40 2.19
CA VAL A 75 -10.43 19.15 2.93
C VAL A 75 -10.22 17.99 1.97
N LEU A 76 -9.11 17.28 2.13
CA LEU A 76 -8.85 16.02 1.42
C LEU A 76 -9.23 14.85 2.32
N VAL A 77 -10.21 14.07 1.89
CA VAL A 77 -10.59 12.80 2.53
C VAL A 77 -10.00 11.64 1.75
N THR A 78 -9.19 10.84 2.42
CA THR A 78 -8.59 9.66 1.82
C THR A 78 -9.00 8.37 2.49
N GLY A 79 -8.94 7.29 1.72
CA GLY A 79 -8.97 5.94 2.24
C GLY A 79 -8.92 4.93 1.11
N VAL A 80 -8.62 3.69 1.46
CA VAL A 80 -8.49 2.59 0.49
C VAL A 80 -9.80 2.36 -0.29
N ALA A 81 -9.76 1.70 -1.44
CA ALA A 81 -10.98 1.35 -2.15
C ALA A 81 -11.90 0.48 -1.28
N GLY A 82 -13.21 0.61 -1.49
CA GLY A 82 -14.22 -0.11 -0.69
C GLY A 82 -14.33 0.32 0.79
N ILE A 83 -13.55 1.31 1.26
CA ILE A 83 -13.56 1.75 2.67
C ILE A 83 -14.81 2.58 3.04
N GLY A 84 -15.50 3.15 2.05
CA GLY A 84 -16.71 3.97 2.26
C GLY A 84 -16.58 5.47 1.98
N LYS A 85 -15.65 5.91 1.11
CA LYS A 85 -15.51 7.32 0.68
C LYS A 85 -16.81 7.91 0.12
N THR A 86 -17.40 7.29 -0.89
CA THR A 86 -18.70 7.71 -1.46
C THR A 86 -19.85 7.57 -0.45
N ILE A 87 -19.77 6.60 0.48
CA ILE A 87 -20.74 6.49 1.57
C ILE A 87 -20.67 7.72 2.47
N LEU A 88 -19.47 8.21 2.82
CA LEU A 88 -19.32 9.48 3.55
C LEU A 88 -19.97 10.64 2.80
N VAL A 89 -19.73 10.78 1.49
CA VAL A 89 -20.33 11.86 0.67
C VAL A 89 -21.85 11.78 0.70
N GLN A 90 -22.42 10.58 0.49
CA GLN A 90 -23.85 10.37 0.58
C GLN A 90 -24.41 10.70 1.97
N LYS A 91 -23.64 10.45 3.04
CA LYS A 91 -24.03 10.81 4.41
C LYS A 91 -24.13 12.31 4.57
N MET A 92 -23.10 13.03 4.14
CA MET A 92 -23.05 14.49 4.22
C MET A 92 -24.25 15.12 3.50
N LEU A 93 -24.56 14.64 2.29
CA LEU A 93 -25.72 15.11 1.52
C LEU A 93 -27.06 14.79 2.20
N PHE A 94 -27.21 13.57 2.74
CA PHE A 94 -28.42 13.15 3.45
C PHE A 94 -28.66 13.96 4.72
N ASP A 95 -27.60 14.21 5.49
CA ASP A 95 -27.62 14.99 6.71
C ASP A 95 -27.95 16.45 6.43
N PHE A 96 -27.27 17.06 5.44
CA PHE A 96 -27.55 18.41 4.98
C PHE A 96 -29.02 18.58 4.55
N GLY A 97 -29.56 17.65 3.75
CA GLY A 97 -30.96 17.66 3.32
C GLY A 97 -31.99 17.52 4.45
N ARG A 98 -31.58 17.09 5.66
CA ARG A 98 -32.42 17.04 6.87
C ARG A 98 -32.13 18.18 7.85
N ASN A 99 -31.34 19.18 7.45
CA ASN A 99 -30.84 20.24 8.32
C ASN A 99 -30.09 19.69 9.55
N ARG A 100 -29.40 18.55 9.38
CA ARG A 100 -28.55 17.93 10.41
C ARG A 100 -27.11 18.06 9.95
N GLY A 101 -26.24 18.72 10.72
CA GLY A 101 -24.84 18.88 10.35
C GLY A 101 -24.59 19.97 9.29
N HIS A 102 -23.34 20.43 9.23
CA HIS A 102 -22.88 21.47 8.29
C HIS A 102 -23.70 22.79 8.25
N PRO A 103 -24.17 23.36 9.38
CA PRO A 103 -25.01 24.58 9.40
C PRO A 103 -24.27 25.84 8.93
N ALA A 104 -22.97 25.76 8.69
CA ALA A 104 -22.18 26.85 8.17
C ALA A 104 -22.53 27.18 6.71
N PHE A 105 -23.08 26.22 5.95
CA PHE A 105 -23.33 26.33 4.52
C PHE A 105 -24.81 26.43 4.21
N ASP A 106 -25.13 27.22 3.19
CA ASP A 106 -26.51 27.40 2.71
C ASP A 106 -26.76 26.54 1.45
N PHE A 107 -25.68 26.20 0.71
CA PHE A 107 -25.72 25.37 -0.50
C PHE A 107 -24.62 24.31 -0.50
N VAL A 108 -24.95 23.13 -1.03
CA VAL A 108 -23.99 22.05 -1.31
C VAL A 108 -24.09 21.65 -2.78
N ILE A 109 -22.98 21.71 -3.50
CA ILE A 109 -22.86 21.25 -4.88
C ILE A 109 -22.04 19.96 -4.88
N HIS A 110 -22.60 18.88 -5.39
CA HIS A 110 -21.92 17.59 -5.51
C HIS A 110 -21.63 17.29 -6.99
N MET A 111 -20.37 16.96 -7.28
CA MET A 111 -19.90 16.51 -8.58
C MET A 111 -19.07 15.24 -8.40
N SER A 112 -19.37 14.20 -9.17
CA SER A 112 -18.54 13.00 -9.22
C SER A 112 -17.60 13.08 -10.41
N PHE A 113 -16.34 12.66 -10.26
CA PHE A 113 -15.40 12.65 -11.39
C PHE A 113 -15.83 11.69 -12.51
N ARG A 114 -16.62 10.67 -12.18
CA ARG A 114 -17.26 9.79 -13.15
C ARG A 114 -18.19 10.52 -14.11
N ASP A 115 -18.98 11.47 -13.60
CA ASP A 115 -19.83 12.31 -14.45
C ASP A 115 -18.99 13.32 -15.23
N LEU A 116 -18.01 13.94 -14.58
CA LEU A 116 -17.15 14.95 -15.19
C LEU A 116 -16.32 14.37 -16.36
N ASN A 117 -15.98 13.08 -16.33
CA ASN A 117 -15.32 12.38 -17.43
C ASN A 117 -16.13 12.31 -18.74
N LEU A 118 -17.44 12.61 -18.73
CA LEU A 118 -18.27 12.68 -19.94
C LEU A 118 -18.17 14.03 -20.66
N ILE A 119 -17.49 15.01 -20.05
CA ILE A 119 -17.34 16.36 -20.61
C ILE A 119 -16.05 16.39 -21.42
N ASP A 120 -16.19 16.62 -22.73
CA ASP A 120 -15.12 16.55 -23.73
C ASP A 120 -14.71 17.93 -24.28
N LYS A 121 -15.36 18.99 -23.82
CA LYS A 121 -15.15 20.36 -24.30
C LYS A 121 -14.85 21.29 -23.13
N PRO A 122 -14.07 22.36 -23.38
CA PRO A 122 -13.93 23.46 -22.44
C PRO A 122 -15.29 23.94 -21.94
N THR A 123 -15.38 24.19 -20.64
CA THR A 123 -16.63 24.61 -19.99
C THR A 123 -16.30 25.40 -18.74
N SER A 124 -17.13 26.40 -18.44
CA SER A 124 -17.03 27.15 -17.19
C SER A 124 -17.61 26.40 -15.99
N PHE A 125 -17.19 26.81 -14.77
CA PHE A 125 -17.73 26.25 -13.52
C PHE A 125 -19.23 26.49 -13.37
N GLN A 126 -19.70 27.68 -13.73
CA GLN A 126 -21.12 28.01 -13.73
C GLN A 126 -21.90 27.00 -14.59
N GLN A 127 -21.38 26.67 -15.76
CA GLN A 127 -22.02 25.70 -16.64
C GLN A 127 -21.95 24.27 -16.11
N LEU A 128 -20.86 23.86 -15.43
CA LEU A 128 -20.79 22.58 -14.70
C LEU A 128 -21.94 22.44 -13.69
N VAL A 129 -22.23 23.50 -12.93
CA VAL A 129 -23.33 23.50 -11.95
C VAL A 129 -24.69 23.43 -12.64
N LEU A 130 -24.90 24.26 -13.67
CA LEU A 130 -26.19 24.38 -14.37
C LEU A 130 -26.56 23.14 -15.17
N ARG A 131 -25.57 22.35 -15.65
CA ARG A 131 -25.81 21.10 -16.37
C ARG A 131 -26.76 20.18 -15.60
N LYS A 132 -26.48 19.89 -14.32
CA LYS A 132 -27.35 19.06 -13.47
C LYS A 132 -28.40 19.86 -12.69
N ASN A 133 -28.20 21.18 -12.53
CA ASN A 133 -29.03 22.03 -11.67
C ASN A 133 -29.64 23.21 -12.43
N ARG A 134 -30.21 22.98 -13.62
CA ARG A 134 -30.80 24.05 -14.46
C ARG A 134 -31.82 24.94 -13.75
N HIS A 135 -32.50 24.41 -12.74
CA HIS A 135 -33.46 25.17 -11.92
C HIS A 135 -32.80 26.29 -11.12
N LEU A 136 -31.47 26.24 -10.91
CA LEU A 136 -30.69 27.28 -10.23
C LEU A 136 -30.26 28.44 -11.15
N ALA A 137 -30.54 28.40 -12.46
CA ALA A 137 -30.03 29.38 -13.42
C ALA A 137 -30.29 30.86 -13.05
N LYS A 138 -31.39 31.14 -12.35
CA LYS A 138 -31.73 32.51 -11.91
C LYS A 138 -31.03 32.95 -10.63
N GLU A 139 -30.66 31.99 -9.79
CA GLU A 139 -30.12 32.25 -8.45
C GLU A 139 -28.61 31.96 -8.37
N LEU A 140 -28.04 31.30 -9.39
CA LEU A 140 -26.67 30.81 -9.34
C LEU A 140 -25.66 31.92 -9.14
N ASP A 141 -25.82 33.07 -9.80
CA ASP A 141 -24.91 34.21 -9.64
C ASP A 141 -24.91 34.71 -8.19
N HIS A 142 -26.07 34.70 -7.52
CA HIS A 142 -26.17 35.03 -6.09
C HIS A 142 -25.52 33.98 -5.19
N ILE A 143 -25.64 32.70 -5.54
CA ILE A 143 -25.00 31.59 -4.82
C ILE A 143 -23.47 31.69 -4.93
N LEU A 144 -22.96 31.92 -6.15
CA LEU A 144 -21.52 32.02 -6.42
C LEU A 144 -20.91 33.30 -5.82
N ALA A 145 -21.66 34.42 -5.81
CA ALA A 145 -21.24 35.66 -5.15
C ALA A 145 -21.11 35.52 -3.63
N ASN A 146 -21.77 34.53 -3.00
CA ASN A 146 -21.65 34.20 -1.59
C ASN A 146 -20.93 32.86 -1.37
N ASP A 147 -19.78 32.71 -2.03
CA ASP A 147 -18.91 31.53 -1.99
C ASP A 147 -18.57 31.07 -0.56
N LYS A 148 -18.49 31.96 0.43
CA LYS A 148 -18.27 31.63 1.85
C LYS A 148 -19.31 30.67 2.44
N LYS A 149 -20.53 30.66 1.88
CA LYS A 149 -21.65 29.81 2.29
C LYS A 149 -21.84 28.58 1.40
N LEU A 150 -20.91 28.36 0.47
CA LEU A 150 -20.94 27.28 -0.50
C LEU A 150 -19.98 26.14 -0.11
N LEU A 151 -20.51 24.92 -0.10
CA LEU A 151 -19.72 23.69 -0.03
C LEU A 151 -19.76 22.97 -1.38
N ILE A 152 -18.59 22.68 -1.93
CA ILE A 152 -18.42 21.88 -3.14
C ILE A 152 -17.81 20.53 -2.75
N ILE A 153 -18.45 19.43 -3.16
CA ILE A 153 -17.96 18.08 -2.93
C ILE A 153 -17.58 17.48 -4.28
N LEU A 154 -16.29 17.12 -4.40
CA LEU A 154 -15.69 16.44 -5.54
C LEU A 154 -15.42 14.98 -5.14
N ASP A 155 -16.26 14.07 -5.62
CA ASP A 155 -16.19 12.65 -5.24
C ASP A 155 -15.41 11.81 -6.27
N GLY A 156 -14.37 11.12 -5.80
CA GLY A 156 -13.63 10.11 -6.55
C GLY A 156 -12.52 10.66 -7.45
N PHE A 157 -11.60 11.49 -6.94
CA PHE A 157 -10.49 12.04 -7.73
C PHE A 157 -9.65 10.98 -8.44
N ASP A 158 -9.48 9.81 -7.82
CA ASP A 158 -8.79 8.66 -8.42
C ASP A 158 -9.50 8.07 -9.64
N GLU A 159 -10.76 8.44 -9.89
CA GLU A 159 -11.54 8.04 -11.05
C GLU A 159 -11.49 9.07 -12.20
N PHE A 160 -10.85 10.22 -12.00
CA PHE A 160 -10.76 11.25 -13.02
C PHE A 160 -9.81 10.80 -14.14
N ARG A 161 -10.17 10.91 -15.43
CA ARG A 161 -9.29 10.47 -16.52
C ARG A 161 -7.97 11.27 -16.60
N HIS A 162 -7.96 12.50 -16.10
CA HIS A 162 -6.85 13.44 -16.24
C HIS A 162 -6.13 13.75 -14.91
N TYR A 163 -6.35 12.95 -13.85
CA TYR A 163 -5.75 13.24 -12.53
C TYR A 163 -4.22 13.35 -12.54
N ARG A 164 -3.53 12.69 -13.49
CA ARG A 164 -2.07 12.71 -13.62
C ARG A 164 -1.53 13.99 -14.25
N SER A 165 -2.38 14.77 -14.93
CA SER A 165 -2.01 16.00 -15.63
C SER A 165 -2.52 17.26 -14.91
N CYS A 166 -2.71 17.19 -13.59
CA CYS A 166 -3.19 18.31 -12.76
C CYS A 166 -2.09 19.30 -12.34
N ASP A 167 -0.89 19.24 -12.92
CA ASP A 167 0.15 20.26 -12.74
C ASP A 167 -0.16 21.43 -13.67
N LEU A 168 -0.66 22.54 -13.12
CA LEU A 168 -1.24 23.65 -13.88
C LEU A 168 -0.38 24.91 -13.76
N ASP A 169 -0.04 25.48 -14.92
CA ASP A 169 0.50 26.84 -15.03
C ASP A 169 -0.59 27.89 -15.38
N VAL A 170 -1.81 27.43 -15.67
CA VAL A 170 -2.94 28.24 -16.12
C VAL A 170 -4.07 28.14 -15.11
N PHE A 171 -4.59 29.30 -14.68
CA PHE A 171 -5.65 29.41 -13.69
C PHE A 171 -6.83 30.20 -14.23
N VAL A 172 -8.02 29.78 -13.80
CA VAL A 172 -9.32 30.41 -14.08
C VAL A 172 -9.77 31.10 -12.81
N THR A 173 -10.22 32.34 -12.93
CA THR A 173 -10.64 33.15 -11.76
C THR A 173 -12.14 33.44 -11.77
N GLU A 174 -12.74 33.54 -12.96
CA GLU A 174 -14.15 33.87 -13.11
C GLU A 174 -15.01 32.60 -13.31
N PRO A 175 -16.18 32.47 -12.65
CA PRO A 175 -17.00 31.26 -12.76
C PRO A 175 -17.63 31.01 -14.15
N ASP A 176 -17.75 32.03 -14.99
CA ASP A 176 -18.32 31.99 -16.33
C ASP A 176 -17.27 31.86 -17.45
N GLU A 177 -15.98 31.91 -17.11
CA GLU A 177 -14.86 31.71 -18.04
C GLU A 177 -14.75 30.23 -18.46
N ASP A 178 -14.77 29.99 -19.77
CA ASP A 178 -14.60 28.64 -20.33
C ASP A 178 -13.13 28.22 -20.32
N ALA A 179 -12.87 27.04 -19.77
CA ALA A 179 -11.53 26.48 -19.64
C ALA A 179 -11.56 24.95 -19.69
N GLU A 180 -10.39 24.33 -19.76
CA GLU A 180 -10.30 22.88 -19.65
C GLU A 180 -10.74 22.41 -18.26
N LEU A 181 -11.36 21.23 -18.19
CA LEU A 181 -11.91 20.72 -16.92
C LEU A 181 -10.84 20.61 -15.82
N VAL A 182 -9.61 20.25 -16.20
CA VAL A 182 -8.47 20.18 -15.28
C VAL A 182 -8.17 21.55 -14.69
N GLU A 183 -8.18 22.60 -15.51
CA GLU A 183 -7.92 24.00 -15.11
C GLU A 183 -9.00 24.51 -14.15
N VAL A 184 -10.28 24.24 -14.44
CA VAL A 184 -11.40 24.61 -13.57
C VAL A 184 -11.29 23.94 -12.19
N ILE A 185 -11.07 22.62 -12.16
CA ILE A 185 -10.98 21.87 -10.91
C ILE A 185 -9.71 22.26 -10.13
N GLY A 186 -8.58 22.42 -10.80
CA GLY A 186 -7.33 22.84 -10.18
C GLY A 186 -7.42 24.26 -9.61
N SER A 187 -8.00 25.20 -10.35
CA SER A 187 -8.22 26.58 -9.88
C SER A 187 -9.15 26.63 -8.67
N LEU A 188 -10.18 25.78 -8.64
CA LEU A 188 -11.08 25.64 -7.48
C LEU A 188 -10.35 25.09 -6.25
N MET A 189 -9.45 24.12 -6.44
CA MET A 189 -8.66 23.53 -5.36
C MET A 189 -7.64 24.52 -4.80
N LEU A 190 -6.92 25.22 -5.68
CA LEU A 190 -5.94 26.25 -5.31
C LEU A 190 -6.58 27.51 -4.71
N GLY A 191 -7.88 27.71 -4.97
CA GLY A 191 -8.63 28.86 -4.48
C GLY A 191 -8.52 30.10 -5.37
N GLU A 192 -8.00 29.96 -6.58
CA GLU A 192 -8.04 31.00 -7.62
C GLU A 192 -9.49 31.21 -8.12
N LEU A 193 -10.26 30.11 -8.18
CA LEU A 193 -11.69 30.13 -8.45
C LEU A 193 -12.49 29.91 -7.15
N LEU A 194 -13.42 30.82 -6.84
CA LEU A 194 -14.25 30.80 -5.63
C LEU A 194 -13.41 30.70 -4.33
N PRO A 195 -12.59 31.72 -4.01
CA PRO A 195 -11.55 31.67 -2.97
C PRO A 195 -12.07 31.37 -1.56
N ASN A 196 -13.32 31.73 -1.23
CA ASN A 196 -13.88 31.46 0.09
C ASN A 196 -14.76 30.21 0.14
N ALA A 197 -14.99 29.52 -0.97
CA ALA A 197 -15.74 28.28 -1.01
C ALA A 197 -14.99 27.14 -0.31
N SER A 198 -15.75 26.34 0.43
CA SER A 198 -15.24 25.12 1.04
C SER A 198 -15.33 23.96 0.06
N VAL A 199 -14.27 23.16 -0.03
CA VAL A 199 -14.16 22.03 -0.97
C VAL A 199 -13.81 20.77 -0.19
N VAL A 200 -14.56 19.70 -0.43
CA VAL A 200 -14.20 18.34 0.01
C VAL A 200 -13.84 17.54 -1.22
N LEU A 201 -12.61 17.02 -1.24
CA LEU A 201 -12.13 16.12 -2.26
C LEU A 201 -11.99 14.72 -1.67
N THR A 202 -12.58 13.71 -2.29
CA THR A 202 -12.34 12.31 -1.89
C THR A 202 -11.38 11.64 -2.87
N SER A 203 -10.43 10.86 -2.36
CA SER A 203 -9.46 10.16 -3.23
C SER A 203 -8.86 8.92 -2.59
N ARG A 204 -8.46 7.95 -3.40
CA ARG A 204 -7.56 6.87 -2.97
C ARG A 204 -6.14 7.40 -2.77
N PRO A 205 -5.37 6.86 -1.80
CA PRO A 205 -3.99 7.24 -1.56
C PRO A 205 -3.09 7.26 -2.81
N ALA A 206 -3.31 6.36 -3.76
CA ALA A 206 -2.52 6.26 -4.99
C ALA A 206 -2.61 7.52 -5.89
N ALA A 207 -3.72 8.27 -5.84
CA ALA A 207 -3.90 9.47 -6.65
C ALA A 207 -3.52 10.77 -5.92
N ILE A 208 -3.22 10.69 -4.62
CA ILE A 208 -2.95 11.87 -3.77
C ILE A 208 -1.64 12.56 -4.16
N ASN A 209 -0.64 11.80 -4.63
CA ASN A 209 0.64 12.37 -5.06
C ASN A 209 0.52 13.37 -6.23
N HIS A 210 -0.62 13.35 -6.94
CA HIS A 210 -0.92 14.30 -8.01
C HIS A 210 -1.70 15.53 -7.55
N ILE A 211 -2.02 15.64 -6.25
CA ILE A 211 -2.69 16.80 -5.65
C ILE A 211 -1.63 17.71 -5.02
N PRO A 212 -1.54 18.99 -5.42
CA PRO A 212 -0.59 19.92 -4.82
C PRO A 212 -0.80 20.08 -3.30
N VAL A 213 0.21 19.74 -2.49
CA VAL A 213 0.10 19.75 -1.01
C VAL A 213 -0.35 21.11 -0.45
N GLY A 214 0.08 22.19 -1.11
CA GLY A 214 -0.23 23.57 -0.69
C GLY A 214 -1.70 23.96 -0.82
N CYS A 215 -2.53 23.21 -1.57
CA CYS A 215 -3.94 23.55 -1.77
C CYS A 215 -4.88 22.96 -0.71
N VAL A 216 -4.37 22.14 0.22
CA VAL A 216 -5.19 21.41 1.20
C VAL A 216 -4.95 21.94 2.62
N ASP A 217 -6.01 22.46 3.25
CA ASP A 217 -5.95 22.93 4.65
C ASP A 217 -5.98 21.78 5.66
N ARG A 218 -6.61 20.66 5.27
CA ARG A 218 -6.87 19.54 6.17
C ARG A 218 -6.89 18.19 5.48
N PHE A 219 -6.16 17.26 6.09
CA PHE A 219 -6.04 15.87 5.68
C PHE A 219 -6.86 14.97 6.62
N VAL A 220 -7.74 14.15 6.06
CA VAL A 220 -8.63 13.26 6.81
C VAL A 220 -8.54 11.86 6.24
N LEU A 221 -8.39 10.86 7.11
CA LEU A 221 -8.34 9.45 6.76
C LEU A 221 -9.63 8.75 7.20
N ILE A 222 -10.21 7.95 6.31
CA ILE A 222 -11.28 7.00 6.65
C ILE A 222 -10.62 5.70 7.12
N THR A 223 -10.89 5.30 8.37
CA THR A 223 -10.19 4.19 9.01
C THR A 223 -10.86 2.82 8.82
N GLY A 224 -12.09 2.82 8.27
CA GLY A 224 -12.91 1.61 8.13
C GLY A 224 -13.55 1.18 9.44
N PHE A 225 -13.89 -0.11 9.52
CA PHE A 225 -14.61 -0.68 10.64
C PHE A 225 -13.75 -0.83 11.91
N SER A 226 -14.37 -0.52 13.04
CA SER A 226 -13.94 -1.03 14.35
C SER A 226 -14.29 -2.52 14.49
N LEU A 227 -13.73 -3.21 15.50
CA LEU A 227 -14.06 -4.62 15.73
C LEU A 227 -15.56 -4.81 16.03
N ASP A 228 -16.14 -3.89 16.80
CA ASP A 228 -17.57 -3.89 17.13
C ASP A 228 -18.44 -3.68 15.88
N GLU A 229 -18.00 -2.82 14.96
CA GLU A 229 -18.68 -2.61 13.67
C GLU A 229 -18.59 -3.82 12.74
N VAL A 230 -17.48 -4.56 12.75
CA VAL A 230 -17.40 -5.85 12.04
C VAL A 230 -18.43 -6.81 12.61
N GLN A 231 -18.53 -6.92 13.94
CA GLN A 231 -19.50 -7.81 14.58
C GLN A 231 -20.96 -7.39 14.28
N ASP A 232 -21.27 -6.09 14.36
CA ASP A 232 -22.59 -5.54 13.98
C ASP A 232 -22.90 -5.79 12.50
N PHE A 233 -21.91 -5.65 11.61
CA PHE A 233 -22.08 -5.96 10.19
C PHE A 233 -22.45 -7.43 9.98
N PHE A 234 -21.79 -8.36 10.67
CA PHE A 234 -22.12 -9.79 10.61
C PHE A 234 -23.55 -10.05 11.10
N LEU A 235 -23.96 -9.44 12.21
CA LEU A 235 -25.32 -9.56 12.73
C LEU A 235 -26.37 -9.10 11.72
N ARG A 236 -26.14 -7.95 11.07
CA ARG A 236 -27.05 -7.41 10.05
C ARG A 236 -27.05 -8.21 8.75
N TYR A 237 -25.90 -8.74 8.35
CA TYR A 237 -25.77 -9.52 7.12
C TYR A 237 -26.47 -10.88 7.23
N PHE A 238 -26.20 -11.63 8.31
CA PHE A 238 -26.76 -12.97 8.51
C PHE A 238 -28.19 -12.96 9.06
N GLN A 239 -28.62 -11.87 9.72
CA GLN A 239 -29.96 -11.72 10.32
C GLN A 239 -30.32 -12.83 11.34
N ASP A 240 -29.31 -13.58 11.82
CA ASP A 240 -29.41 -14.63 12.84
C ASP A 240 -28.23 -14.47 13.79
N SER A 241 -28.51 -14.20 15.06
CA SER A 241 -27.48 -13.91 16.07
C SER A 241 -26.56 -15.11 16.33
N GLY A 242 -27.09 -16.33 16.32
CA GLY A 242 -26.32 -17.55 16.57
C GLY A 242 -25.42 -17.90 15.39
N LEU A 243 -25.92 -17.76 14.15
CA LEU A 243 -25.13 -17.95 12.93
C LEU A 243 -24.06 -16.87 12.80
N ALA A 244 -24.42 -15.60 12.98
CA ALA A 244 -23.49 -14.47 12.93
C ALA A 244 -22.34 -14.64 13.93
N GLY A 245 -22.66 -15.03 15.19
CA GLY A 245 -21.65 -15.28 16.22
C GLY A 245 -20.69 -16.41 15.84
N ARG A 246 -21.20 -17.52 15.28
CA ARG A 246 -20.35 -18.62 14.78
C ARG A 246 -19.46 -18.18 13.61
N MET A 247 -20.01 -17.47 12.64
CA MET A 247 -19.26 -17.01 11.47
C MET A 247 -18.19 -15.98 11.86
N PHE A 248 -18.50 -15.08 12.78
CA PHE A 248 -17.53 -14.14 13.33
C PHE A 248 -16.41 -14.85 14.09
N ALA A 249 -16.69 -15.92 14.84
CA ALA A 249 -15.66 -16.70 15.53
C ALA A 249 -14.67 -17.37 14.56
N VAL A 250 -15.17 -17.87 13.41
CA VAL A 250 -14.31 -18.41 12.33
C VAL A 250 -13.36 -17.33 11.81
N VAL A 251 -13.88 -16.13 11.54
CA VAL A 251 -13.08 -15.01 11.04
C VAL A 251 -12.10 -14.51 12.09
N SER A 252 -12.52 -14.41 13.35
CA SER A 252 -11.66 -13.98 14.45
C SER A 252 -10.49 -14.93 14.71
N SER A 253 -10.64 -16.21 14.35
CA SER A 253 -9.58 -17.22 14.43
C SER A 253 -8.64 -17.20 13.22
N ASN A 254 -8.96 -16.43 12.18
CA ASN A 254 -8.15 -16.27 10.97
C ASN A 254 -7.71 -14.81 10.83
N GLU A 255 -6.48 -14.53 11.23
CA GLU A 255 -5.93 -13.18 11.27
C GLU A 255 -6.02 -12.43 9.92
N LEU A 256 -5.77 -13.13 8.80
CA LEU A 256 -5.87 -12.53 7.46
C LEU A 256 -7.30 -12.09 7.18
N MET A 257 -8.29 -12.96 7.41
CA MET A 257 -9.70 -12.64 7.18
C MET A 257 -10.17 -11.50 8.10
N LEU A 258 -9.79 -11.54 9.38
CA LEU A 258 -10.17 -10.49 10.33
C LEU A 258 -9.57 -9.14 9.92
N THR A 259 -8.30 -9.11 9.54
CA THR A 259 -7.61 -7.89 9.09
C THR A 259 -8.29 -7.27 7.86
N LEU A 260 -8.70 -8.11 6.91
CA LEU A 260 -9.43 -7.64 5.73
C LEU A 260 -10.84 -7.14 6.08
N CYS A 261 -11.54 -7.75 7.04
CA CYS A 261 -12.91 -7.36 7.44
C CYS A 261 -13.01 -5.93 7.99
N TYR A 262 -11.91 -5.29 8.38
CA TYR A 262 -11.97 -3.87 8.73
C TYR A 262 -12.21 -2.95 7.54
N ILE A 263 -12.06 -3.45 6.30
CA ILE A 263 -12.55 -2.76 5.10
C ILE A 263 -13.98 -3.29 4.81
N PRO A 264 -15.02 -2.43 4.79
CA PRO A 264 -16.41 -2.85 4.59
C PRO A 264 -16.64 -3.74 3.36
N ALA A 265 -16.02 -3.41 2.22
CA ALA A 265 -16.13 -4.24 1.01
C ALA A 265 -15.58 -5.66 1.21
N PHE A 266 -14.45 -5.80 1.90
CA PHE A 266 -13.87 -7.10 2.23
C PHE A 266 -14.68 -7.84 3.30
N CYS A 267 -15.24 -7.13 4.28
CA CYS A 267 -16.17 -7.69 5.25
C CYS A 267 -17.36 -8.35 4.53
N HIS A 268 -17.89 -7.70 3.50
CA HIS A 268 -18.94 -8.26 2.65
C HIS A 268 -18.46 -9.49 1.85
N ILE A 269 -17.27 -9.46 1.25
CA ILE A 269 -16.67 -10.61 0.55
C ILE A 269 -16.57 -11.82 1.49
N VAL A 270 -16.05 -11.63 2.69
CA VAL A 270 -15.91 -12.69 3.70
C VAL A 270 -17.27 -13.24 4.11
N CYS A 271 -18.26 -12.37 4.36
CA CYS A 271 -19.61 -12.81 4.66
C CYS A 271 -20.23 -13.63 3.51
N CYS A 272 -20.01 -13.23 2.26
CA CYS A 272 -20.43 -13.98 1.07
C CYS A 272 -19.82 -15.39 1.03
N ILE A 273 -18.52 -15.52 1.31
CA ILE A 273 -17.83 -16.83 1.36
C ILE A 273 -18.46 -17.72 2.44
N LEU A 274 -18.62 -17.18 3.65
CA LEU A 274 -19.14 -17.91 4.81
C LEU A 274 -20.62 -18.30 4.67
N LYS A 275 -21.41 -17.51 3.94
CA LYS A 275 -22.81 -17.84 3.66
C LYS A 275 -22.95 -19.11 2.81
N GLU A 276 -22.03 -19.31 1.87
CA GLU A 276 -22.00 -20.47 0.96
C GLU A 276 -21.14 -21.63 1.50
N SER A 277 -20.47 -21.44 2.65
CA SER A 277 -19.48 -22.39 3.17
C SER A 277 -20.05 -23.64 3.83
N THR A 278 -21.38 -23.77 3.95
CA THR A 278 -22.02 -25.02 4.39
C THR A 278 -21.69 -26.21 3.47
N ASN A 279 -21.30 -25.94 2.22
CA ASN A 279 -20.87 -26.93 1.22
C ASN A 279 -19.48 -26.63 0.61
N LEU A 280 -18.75 -25.61 1.08
CA LEU A 280 -17.31 -25.46 0.77
C LEU A 280 -16.55 -26.43 1.68
N GLY A 281 -15.59 -27.18 1.14
CA GLY A 281 -14.80 -28.14 1.95
C GLY A 281 -14.21 -27.50 3.20
N LYS A 282 -13.82 -28.31 4.18
CA LYS A 282 -13.30 -27.89 5.50
C LYS A 282 -12.03 -27.00 5.48
N ASP A 283 -11.54 -26.60 4.31
CA ASP A 283 -10.28 -25.89 4.15
C ASP A 283 -10.47 -24.39 4.33
N VAL A 284 -10.17 -23.91 5.52
CA VAL A 284 -10.07 -22.49 5.85
C VAL A 284 -9.06 -21.81 4.92
N PRO A 285 -9.35 -20.61 4.37
CA PRO A 285 -8.38 -19.83 3.58
C PRO A 285 -7.08 -19.59 4.36
N LYS A 286 -5.93 -19.88 3.75
CA LYS A 286 -4.61 -19.59 4.33
C LYS A 286 -3.99 -18.34 3.71
N THR A 287 -4.28 -18.10 2.44
CA THR A 287 -3.68 -17.03 1.65
C THR A 287 -4.73 -16.03 1.15
N MET A 288 -4.30 -14.91 0.57
CA MET A 288 -5.25 -13.96 0.01
C MET A 288 -5.93 -14.55 -1.23
N THR A 289 -5.18 -15.25 -2.08
CA THR A 289 -5.74 -15.89 -3.27
C THR A 289 -6.82 -16.91 -2.92
N ASP A 290 -6.64 -17.64 -1.82
CA ASP A 290 -7.65 -18.57 -1.32
C ASP A 290 -9.00 -17.90 -1.08
N ILE A 291 -9.00 -16.72 -0.46
CA ILE A 291 -10.21 -15.93 -0.19
C ILE A 291 -10.87 -15.56 -1.52
N TYR A 292 -10.10 -15.12 -2.52
CA TYR A 292 -10.64 -14.70 -3.81
C TYR A 292 -11.14 -15.86 -4.68
N VAL A 293 -10.45 -17.00 -4.67
CA VAL A 293 -10.93 -18.21 -5.36
C VAL A 293 -12.21 -18.71 -4.70
N GLN A 294 -12.30 -18.73 -3.37
CA GLN A 294 -13.52 -19.10 -2.66
C GLN A 294 -14.65 -18.09 -2.91
N TYR A 295 -14.34 -16.78 -2.99
CA TYR A 295 -15.31 -15.74 -3.34
C TYR A 295 -15.88 -15.95 -4.75
N LEU A 296 -15.03 -16.21 -5.75
CA LEU A 296 -15.45 -16.54 -7.11
C LEU A 296 -16.41 -17.73 -7.11
N VAL A 297 -16.05 -18.82 -6.43
CA VAL A 297 -16.88 -20.03 -6.34
C VAL A 297 -18.21 -19.73 -5.64
N ALA A 298 -18.20 -18.97 -4.55
CA ALA A 298 -19.41 -18.58 -3.81
C ALA A 298 -20.36 -17.75 -4.69
N LEU A 299 -19.85 -16.78 -5.44
CA LEU A 299 -20.66 -15.96 -6.35
C LEU A 299 -21.28 -16.78 -7.49
N LEU A 300 -20.50 -17.66 -8.12
CA LEU A 300 -21.01 -18.55 -9.19
C LEU A 300 -22.10 -19.49 -8.66
N ARG A 301 -21.93 -20.06 -7.46
CA ARG A 301 -22.94 -20.92 -6.82
C ARG A 301 -24.22 -20.14 -6.52
N SER A 302 -24.10 -18.95 -5.94
CA SER A 302 -25.24 -18.10 -5.62
C SER A 302 -26.04 -17.75 -6.88
N HIS A 303 -25.35 -17.43 -7.98
CA HIS A 303 -26.00 -17.12 -9.26
C HIS A 303 -26.66 -18.36 -9.91
N THR A 304 -26.01 -19.52 -9.86
CA THR A 304 -26.56 -20.77 -10.43
C THR A 304 -27.77 -21.29 -9.64
N GLN A 305 -27.73 -21.21 -8.30
CA GLN A 305 -28.85 -21.59 -7.44
C GLN A 305 -30.06 -20.66 -7.63
N ALA A 306 -29.84 -19.35 -7.77
CA ALA A 306 -30.91 -18.39 -8.06
C ALA A 306 -31.64 -18.70 -9.39
N ARG A 307 -30.93 -19.28 -10.37
CA ARG A 307 -31.52 -19.71 -11.66
C ARG A 307 -32.16 -21.11 -11.61
N ALA A 308 -31.67 -22.02 -10.76
CA ALA A 308 -32.24 -23.36 -10.59
C ALA A 308 -33.68 -23.32 -10.02
N GLY A 309 -34.06 -22.25 -9.32
CA GLY A 309 -35.44 -22.01 -8.90
C GLY A 309 -36.39 -21.54 -10.02
N ALA A 310 -35.88 -21.23 -11.22
CA ALA A 310 -36.62 -20.60 -12.32
C ALA A 310 -36.61 -21.41 -13.64
N GLY A 311 -36.01 -22.61 -13.70
CA GLY A 311 -35.95 -23.41 -14.92
C GLY A 311 -35.41 -24.83 -14.72
N PRO A 312 -35.44 -25.70 -15.76
CA PRO A 312 -35.01 -27.09 -15.63
C PRO A 312 -33.50 -27.20 -15.39
N ALA A 313 -33.08 -28.31 -14.76
CA ALA A 313 -31.72 -28.56 -14.28
C ALA A 313 -30.63 -28.30 -15.34
N PRO A 314 -29.45 -27.76 -14.93
CA PRO A 314 -28.39 -27.41 -15.87
C PRO A 314 -27.83 -28.65 -16.57
N GLY A 315 -27.83 -28.63 -17.90
CA GLY A 315 -27.19 -29.66 -18.73
C GLY A 315 -25.65 -29.57 -18.71
N PRO A 316 -24.95 -30.55 -19.30
CA PRO A 316 -23.48 -30.62 -19.34
C PRO A 316 -22.77 -29.38 -19.92
N GLY A 317 -23.47 -28.55 -20.70
CA GLY A 317 -22.95 -27.30 -21.29
C GLY A 317 -22.94 -26.08 -20.36
N ALA A 318 -23.56 -26.15 -19.18
CA ALA A 318 -23.66 -25.00 -18.27
C ALA A 318 -22.31 -24.60 -17.66
N ALA A 319 -21.45 -25.57 -17.33
CA ALA A 319 -20.10 -25.30 -16.81
C ALA A 319 -19.23 -24.58 -17.84
N GLY A 320 -19.32 -24.96 -19.13
CA GLY A 320 -18.60 -24.31 -20.22
C GLY A 320 -19.02 -22.85 -20.47
N GLN A 321 -20.31 -22.53 -20.25
CA GLN A 321 -20.78 -21.14 -20.35
C GLN A 321 -20.31 -20.27 -19.17
N LEU A 322 -20.20 -20.85 -17.97
CA LEU A 322 -19.70 -20.14 -16.78
C LEU A 322 -18.20 -19.84 -16.93
N SER A 323 -17.39 -20.84 -17.34
CA SER A 323 -15.95 -20.65 -17.55
C SER A 323 -15.65 -19.64 -18.65
N ASP A 324 -16.37 -19.67 -19.77
CA ASP A 324 -16.24 -18.68 -20.85
C ASP A 324 -16.51 -17.25 -20.36
N THR A 325 -17.59 -17.07 -19.57
CA THR A 325 -17.91 -15.74 -19.03
C THR A 325 -16.84 -15.24 -18.05
N VAL A 326 -16.33 -16.12 -17.18
CA VAL A 326 -15.24 -15.80 -16.25
C VAL A 326 -13.96 -15.42 -17.01
N LEU A 327 -13.66 -16.12 -18.11
CA LEU A 327 -12.51 -15.80 -18.96
C LEU A 327 -12.67 -14.46 -19.68
N LYS A 328 -13.86 -14.12 -20.18
CA LYS A 328 -14.12 -12.80 -20.78
C LYS A 328 -13.97 -11.67 -19.76
N LEU A 329 -14.49 -11.86 -18.54
CA LEU A 329 -14.27 -10.92 -17.43
C LEU A 329 -12.78 -10.80 -17.08
N GLY A 330 -12.06 -11.92 -17.05
CA GLY A 330 -10.62 -11.95 -16.86
C GLY A 330 -9.83 -11.19 -17.93
N ARG A 331 -10.24 -11.33 -19.20
CA ARG A 331 -9.65 -10.61 -20.32
C ARG A 331 -9.85 -9.09 -20.19
N LEU A 332 -11.08 -8.65 -19.93
CA LEU A 332 -11.39 -7.23 -19.66
C LEU A 332 -10.54 -6.71 -18.49
N ALA A 333 -10.50 -7.45 -17.39
CA ALA A 333 -9.72 -7.08 -16.21
C ALA A 333 -8.23 -6.92 -16.52
N PHE A 334 -7.66 -7.86 -17.28
CA PHE A 334 -6.26 -7.84 -17.69
C PHE A 334 -5.93 -6.62 -18.55
N GLN A 335 -6.67 -6.41 -19.66
CA GLN A 335 -6.43 -5.28 -20.57
C GLN A 335 -6.50 -3.96 -19.80
N LYS A 336 -7.55 -3.78 -19.01
CA LYS A 336 -7.79 -2.54 -18.29
C LYS A 336 -6.81 -2.31 -17.15
N LEU A 337 -6.34 -3.37 -16.50
CA LEU A 337 -5.27 -3.25 -15.51
C LEU A 337 -3.97 -2.77 -16.16
N MET A 338 -3.61 -3.28 -17.34
CA MET A 338 -2.42 -2.83 -18.08
C MET A 338 -2.54 -1.39 -18.60
N GLU A 339 -3.77 -0.94 -18.90
CA GLU A 339 -4.08 0.45 -19.27
C GLU A 339 -4.20 1.39 -18.05
N HIS A 340 -4.03 0.87 -16.81
CA HIS A 340 -4.27 1.58 -15.55
C HIS A 340 -5.68 2.18 -15.42
N GLN A 341 -6.68 1.51 -16.00
CA GLN A 341 -8.09 1.89 -15.96
C GLN A 341 -8.89 1.02 -14.97
N THR A 342 -9.71 1.67 -14.15
CA THR A 342 -10.63 1.02 -13.19
C THR A 342 -12.10 1.20 -13.56
N LEU A 343 -12.40 2.12 -14.49
CA LEU A 343 -13.73 2.40 -15.00
C LEU A 343 -13.82 1.99 -16.48
N PHE A 344 -14.86 1.24 -16.82
CA PHE A 344 -15.09 0.73 -18.17
C PHE A 344 -16.43 1.25 -18.67
N TYR A 345 -16.41 1.96 -19.78
CA TYR A 345 -17.60 2.61 -20.32
C TYR A 345 -18.30 1.66 -21.29
N SER A 346 -19.63 1.74 -21.43
CA SER A 346 -20.38 0.86 -22.35
C SER A 346 -19.96 0.99 -23.81
N SER A 347 -19.34 2.12 -24.19
CA SER A 347 -18.73 2.32 -25.50
C SER A 347 -17.48 1.47 -25.75
N ASP A 348 -16.89 0.89 -24.71
CA ASP A 348 -15.68 0.09 -24.80
C ASP A 348 -15.95 -1.26 -25.49
N PRO A 349 -15.19 -1.62 -26.54
CA PRO A 349 -15.39 -2.88 -27.26
C PRO A 349 -15.21 -4.12 -26.36
N ASP A 350 -14.35 -4.05 -25.34
CA ASP A 350 -14.14 -5.16 -24.41
C ASP A 350 -15.33 -5.32 -23.44
N VAL A 351 -16.07 -4.24 -23.16
CA VAL A 351 -17.33 -4.29 -22.41
C VAL A 351 -18.46 -4.79 -23.30
N ALA A 352 -18.52 -4.38 -24.57
CA ALA A 352 -19.50 -4.87 -25.54
C ALA A 352 -19.39 -6.40 -25.74
N ALA A 353 -18.17 -6.96 -25.65
CA ALA A 353 -17.94 -8.41 -25.71
C ALA A 353 -18.58 -9.20 -24.55
N LEU A 354 -18.99 -8.52 -23.47
CA LEU A 354 -19.69 -9.10 -22.33
C LEU A 354 -21.22 -9.01 -22.46
N GLU A 355 -21.75 -8.43 -23.53
CA GLU A 355 -23.19 -8.29 -23.73
C GLU A 355 -23.88 -9.67 -23.77
N GLY A 356 -25.02 -9.79 -23.07
CA GLY A 356 -25.76 -11.06 -22.92
C GLY A 356 -25.16 -12.05 -21.90
N CYS A 357 -24.00 -11.76 -21.31
CA CYS A 357 -23.40 -12.62 -20.28
C CYS A 357 -24.09 -12.43 -18.92
N GLY A 358 -24.84 -13.44 -18.47
CA GLY A 358 -25.66 -13.36 -17.26
C GLY A 358 -24.91 -13.13 -15.94
N LEU A 359 -23.61 -13.42 -15.89
CA LEU A 359 -22.77 -13.26 -14.70
C LEU A 359 -22.16 -11.86 -14.56
N VAL A 360 -22.25 -11.01 -15.57
CA VAL A 360 -21.55 -9.71 -15.57
C VAL A 360 -22.00 -8.85 -14.40
N SER A 361 -23.31 -8.78 -14.15
CA SER A 361 -23.87 -8.05 -13.01
C SER A 361 -23.56 -8.66 -11.63
N THR A 362 -22.94 -9.85 -11.59
CA THR A 362 -22.48 -10.48 -10.35
C THR A 362 -21.08 -10.00 -9.95
N PHE A 363 -20.25 -9.60 -10.92
CA PHE A 363 -18.84 -9.25 -10.69
C PHE A 363 -18.51 -7.78 -11.03
N LEU A 364 -19.27 -7.17 -11.93
CA LEU A 364 -19.16 -5.76 -12.26
C LEU A 364 -20.32 -4.98 -11.64
N ASP A 365 -19.95 -3.95 -10.89
CA ASP A 365 -20.89 -2.92 -10.49
C ASP A 365 -21.22 -2.07 -11.71
N LYS A 366 -22.52 -2.00 -12.01
CA LYS A 366 -23.04 -1.11 -13.04
C LYS A 366 -23.55 0.17 -12.39
N THR A 367 -22.95 1.27 -12.78
CA THR A 367 -23.38 2.61 -12.43
C THR A 367 -23.68 3.41 -13.68
N VAL A 368 -24.21 4.61 -13.51
CA VAL A 368 -24.57 5.48 -14.62
C VAL A 368 -23.83 6.80 -14.45
N ALA A 369 -22.98 7.12 -15.42
CA ALA A 369 -22.47 8.48 -15.57
C ALA A 369 -23.54 9.29 -16.31
N GLN A 370 -23.90 10.44 -15.76
CA GLN A 370 -24.99 11.25 -16.28
C GLN A 370 -24.51 12.65 -16.61
N GLU A 371 -24.72 13.04 -17.85
CA GLU A 371 -24.50 14.40 -18.34
C GLU A 371 -25.73 14.81 -19.18
N PRO A 372 -26.15 16.09 -19.23
CA PRO A 372 -27.35 16.47 -19.99
C PRO A 372 -27.22 16.09 -21.47
N GLY A 373 -28.08 15.16 -21.91
CA GLY A 373 -28.08 14.64 -23.28
C GLY A 373 -27.17 13.43 -23.50
N CYS A 374 -26.39 13.00 -22.50
CA CYS A 374 -25.56 11.81 -22.56
C CYS A 374 -25.74 10.98 -21.27
N THR A 375 -26.18 9.75 -21.41
CA THR A 375 -26.25 8.80 -20.29
C THR A 375 -25.46 7.59 -20.70
N GLU A 376 -24.39 7.31 -19.96
CA GLU A 376 -23.51 6.20 -20.26
C GLU A 376 -23.42 5.26 -19.07
N ASP A 377 -23.54 3.96 -19.36
CA ASP A 377 -23.34 2.93 -18.35
C ASP A 377 -21.84 2.79 -18.09
N VAL A 378 -21.45 2.92 -16.82
CA VAL A 378 -20.07 2.76 -16.37
C VAL A 378 -20.00 1.55 -15.47
N TYR A 379 -19.15 0.61 -15.88
CA TYR A 379 -18.85 -0.63 -15.20
C TYR A 379 -17.54 -0.51 -14.44
N SER A 380 -17.47 -1.14 -13.28
CA SER A 380 -16.23 -1.29 -12.51
C SER A 380 -16.27 -2.59 -11.73
N PHE A 381 -15.13 -3.18 -11.45
CA PHE A 381 -15.08 -4.20 -10.39
C PHE A 381 -15.36 -3.55 -9.05
N ALA A 382 -15.98 -4.28 -8.11
CA ALA A 382 -16.27 -3.78 -6.77
C ALA A 382 -15.02 -3.27 -6.02
N HIS A 383 -13.84 -3.78 -6.40
CA HIS A 383 -12.55 -3.33 -5.89
C HIS A 383 -11.42 -3.63 -6.89
N LEU A 384 -10.34 -2.81 -6.93
CA LEU A 384 -9.18 -3.03 -7.82
C LEU A 384 -8.56 -4.42 -7.64
N THR A 385 -8.48 -4.91 -6.40
CA THR A 385 -8.00 -6.26 -6.11
C THR A 385 -8.82 -7.37 -6.77
N VAL A 386 -10.13 -7.17 -6.98
CA VAL A 386 -10.97 -8.11 -7.74
C VAL A 386 -10.56 -8.08 -9.21
N GLN A 387 -10.33 -6.89 -9.77
CA GLN A 387 -9.80 -6.74 -11.13
C GLN A 387 -8.43 -7.42 -11.28
N GLU A 388 -7.49 -7.20 -10.36
CA GLU A 388 -6.17 -7.84 -10.37
C GLU A 388 -6.26 -9.37 -10.27
N PHE A 389 -7.17 -9.89 -9.43
CA PHE A 389 -7.44 -11.31 -9.34
C PHE A 389 -7.96 -11.90 -10.65
N PHE A 390 -8.94 -11.26 -11.29
CA PHE A 390 -9.49 -11.71 -12.58
C PHE A 390 -8.45 -11.62 -13.70
N ALA A 391 -7.62 -10.57 -13.70
CA ALA A 391 -6.50 -10.44 -14.61
C ALA A 391 -5.49 -11.59 -14.42
N ALA A 392 -5.12 -11.89 -13.17
CA ALA A 392 -4.21 -12.98 -12.84
C ALA A 392 -4.79 -14.35 -13.22
N LEU A 393 -6.09 -14.55 -13.00
CA LEU A 393 -6.81 -15.76 -13.40
C LEU A 393 -6.78 -15.96 -14.92
N TYR A 394 -7.01 -14.90 -15.69
CA TYR A 394 -6.91 -14.93 -17.14
C TYR A 394 -5.51 -15.34 -17.60
N CYS A 395 -4.47 -14.73 -17.03
CA CYS A 395 -3.09 -15.10 -17.31
C CYS A 395 -2.77 -16.53 -16.89
N ALA A 396 -3.30 -17.03 -15.78
CA ALA A 396 -3.02 -18.40 -15.32
C ALA A 396 -3.62 -19.47 -16.25
N VAL A 397 -4.82 -19.22 -16.78
CA VAL A 397 -5.62 -20.22 -17.51
C VAL A 397 -5.42 -20.18 -19.03
N THR A 398 -5.02 -19.05 -19.60
CA THR A 398 -4.84 -18.90 -21.06
C THR A 398 -3.38 -18.99 -21.49
N ASP A 399 -3.11 -19.06 -22.79
CA ASP A 399 -1.74 -19.05 -23.34
C ASP A 399 -1.10 -17.65 -23.34
N HIS A 400 -1.76 -16.63 -22.78
CA HIS A 400 -1.16 -15.31 -22.68
C HIS A 400 0.17 -15.36 -21.90
N PRO A 401 1.21 -14.66 -22.38
CA PRO A 401 2.47 -14.55 -21.68
C PRO A 401 2.21 -13.96 -20.30
N LEU A 402 2.85 -14.54 -19.28
CA LEU A 402 2.88 -13.94 -17.95
C LEU A 402 3.48 -12.53 -18.10
N PRO A 403 2.95 -11.47 -17.46
CA PRO A 403 3.28 -10.08 -17.82
C PRO A 403 4.77 -9.70 -17.82
N ASP A 404 5.63 -10.40 -17.07
CA ASP A 404 7.08 -10.18 -17.19
C ASP A 404 7.66 -10.65 -18.54
N ALA A 405 7.00 -11.56 -19.26
CA ALA A 405 7.35 -11.93 -20.63
C ALA A 405 6.99 -10.84 -21.66
N LEU A 406 6.14 -9.86 -21.32
CA LEU A 406 5.94 -8.65 -22.14
C LEU A 406 7.06 -7.61 -21.94
N LYS A 407 7.84 -7.71 -20.84
CA LYS A 407 9.03 -6.87 -20.62
C LYS A 407 10.25 -7.36 -21.41
N HIS A 408 10.22 -8.58 -21.95
CA HIS A 408 11.33 -9.14 -22.73
C HIS A 408 11.35 -8.73 -24.20
N THR A 409 10.36 -7.96 -24.68
CA THR A 409 10.39 -7.37 -26.04
C THR A 409 11.03 -5.98 -26.10
N GLU A 410 11.43 -5.39 -24.96
CA GLU A 410 12.28 -4.19 -24.94
C GLU A 410 13.30 -4.24 -23.79
N SER A 411 14.52 -4.70 -24.09
CA SER A 411 15.78 -4.53 -23.33
C SER A 411 15.85 -5.07 -21.88
N PRO A 412 16.93 -5.77 -21.47
CA PRO A 412 17.10 -6.31 -20.12
C PRO A 412 17.34 -5.29 -18.99
N GLU A 413 17.20 -4.00 -19.24
CA GLU A 413 17.68 -2.93 -18.34
C GLU A 413 16.55 -2.09 -17.70
N LYS A 414 15.28 -2.28 -18.10
CA LYS A 414 14.12 -1.55 -17.54
C LYS A 414 13.51 -2.26 -16.33
N HIS A 415 14.25 -2.35 -15.22
CA HIS A 415 13.72 -2.79 -13.93
C HIS A 415 13.35 -1.58 -13.05
N THR A 416 12.19 -0.97 -13.27
CA THR A 416 11.58 -0.05 -12.29
C THR A 416 10.37 -0.69 -11.64
N SER A 417 10.50 -0.88 -10.33
CA SER A 417 9.59 -1.59 -9.43
C SER A 417 8.51 -0.65 -8.90
N SER A 418 7.54 -0.24 -9.74
CA SER A 418 6.46 0.63 -9.26
C SER A 418 5.44 -0.08 -8.35
N GLY A 419 5.72 -1.31 -7.89
CA GLY A 419 4.89 -2.12 -6.95
C GLY A 419 3.46 -2.44 -7.43
N HIS A 420 3.03 -1.88 -8.56
CA HIS A 420 1.64 -1.84 -9.01
C HIS A 420 1.09 -3.21 -9.44
N LEU A 421 1.97 -4.18 -9.75
CA LEU A 421 1.59 -5.56 -10.07
C LEU A 421 1.94 -6.54 -8.96
N ASP A 422 2.34 -6.08 -7.77
CA ASP A 422 2.69 -6.96 -6.67
C ASP A 422 1.52 -7.88 -6.32
N LEU A 423 0.32 -7.31 -6.20
CA LEU A 423 -0.85 -8.09 -5.83
C LEU A 423 -1.35 -8.99 -6.97
N PHE A 424 -1.32 -8.50 -8.21
CA PHE A 424 -1.49 -9.34 -9.41
C PHE A 424 -0.56 -10.56 -9.39
N ASN A 425 0.74 -10.36 -9.10
CA ASN A 425 1.74 -11.43 -9.08
C ASN A 425 1.48 -12.44 -7.96
N ARG A 426 1.05 -11.96 -6.78
CA ARG A 426 0.62 -12.81 -5.65
C ARG A 426 -0.58 -13.67 -6.03
N PHE A 427 -1.61 -13.07 -6.65
CA PHE A 427 -2.78 -13.82 -7.14
C PHE A 427 -2.40 -14.84 -8.19
N LEU A 428 -1.58 -14.48 -9.16
CA LEU A 428 -1.08 -15.39 -10.18
C LEU A 428 -0.36 -16.59 -9.55
N SER A 429 0.49 -16.33 -8.56
CA SER A 429 1.17 -17.37 -7.79
C SER A 429 0.17 -18.29 -7.07
N GLY A 430 -0.78 -17.72 -6.33
CA GLY A 430 -1.74 -18.51 -5.57
C GLY A 430 -2.72 -19.28 -6.45
N ILE A 431 -3.09 -18.75 -7.62
CA ILE A 431 -3.97 -19.43 -8.58
C ILE A 431 -3.28 -20.65 -9.17
N LEU A 432 -1.96 -20.54 -9.44
CA LEU A 432 -1.13 -21.63 -9.94
C LEU A 432 -0.71 -22.63 -8.84
N SER A 433 -1.18 -22.49 -7.60
CA SER A 433 -0.96 -23.50 -6.55
C SER A 433 -1.80 -24.75 -6.78
N GLU A 434 -1.30 -25.91 -6.37
CA GLU A 434 -2.00 -27.20 -6.52
C GLU A 434 -3.44 -27.15 -5.95
N ARG A 435 -3.60 -26.52 -4.78
CA ARG A 435 -4.87 -26.41 -4.07
C ARG A 435 -5.90 -25.61 -4.85
N ASN A 436 -5.50 -24.47 -5.40
CA ASN A 436 -6.43 -23.56 -6.10
C ASN A 436 -6.70 -24.03 -7.54
N ILE A 437 -5.71 -24.61 -8.24
CA ILE A 437 -5.95 -25.29 -9.53
C ILE A 437 -7.00 -26.39 -9.36
N GLY A 438 -6.86 -27.24 -8.33
CA GLY A 438 -7.81 -28.31 -8.05
C GLY A 438 -9.20 -27.80 -7.69
N LEU A 439 -9.31 -26.64 -7.03
CA LEU A 439 -10.59 -26.02 -6.71
C LEU A 439 -11.25 -25.38 -7.96
N LEU A 440 -10.50 -24.61 -8.74
CA LEU A 440 -10.96 -23.94 -9.97
C LEU A 440 -11.40 -24.95 -11.03
N SER A 441 -10.65 -26.03 -11.22
CA SER A 441 -11.01 -27.10 -12.17
C SER A 441 -12.32 -27.77 -11.76
N ARG A 442 -12.47 -28.13 -10.48
CA ARG A 442 -13.68 -28.83 -9.98
C ARG A 442 -14.93 -27.95 -9.93
N GLN A 443 -14.80 -26.66 -9.63
CA GLN A 443 -15.95 -25.79 -9.34
C GLN A 443 -16.30 -24.82 -10.48
N VAL A 444 -15.33 -24.46 -11.31
CA VAL A 444 -15.50 -23.47 -12.39
C VAL A 444 -15.22 -24.08 -13.76
N GLY A 445 -14.51 -25.21 -13.83
CA GLY A 445 -14.09 -25.82 -15.10
C GLY A 445 -12.89 -25.11 -15.75
N LEU A 446 -12.15 -24.32 -14.97
CA LEU A 446 -10.92 -23.66 -15.43
C LEU A 446 -9.70 -24.54 -15.08
N CYS A 447 -8.90 -24.87 -16.09
CA CYS A 447 -7.71 -25.71 -15.93
C CYS A 447 -6.46 -24.92 -16.30
N CYS A 448 -5.42 -25.01 -15.49
CA CYS A 448 -4.10 -24.45 -15.83
C CYS A 448 -3.26 -25.53 -16.51
N SER A 449 -2.50 -25.16 -17.55
CA SER A 449 -1.56 -26.08 -18.19
C SER A 449 -0.45 -26.47 -17.22
N ARG A 450 -0.11 -27.77 -17.16
CA ARG A 450 0.97 -28.26 -16.29
C ARG A 450 2.32 -27.64 -16.66
N ASP A 451 2.61 -27.52 -17.95
CA ASP A 451 3.85 -26.90 -18.44
C ASP A 451 3.95 -25.44 -17.97
N LYS A 452 2.82 -24.72 -17.91
CA LYS A 452 2.77 -23.34 -17.44
C LYS A 452 3.02 -23.22 -15.94
N VAL A 453 2.45 -24.14 -15.15
CA VAL A 453 2.68 -24.23 -13.70
C VAL A 453 4.15 -24.54 -13.42
N ASP A 454 4.71 -25.54 -14.10
CA ASP A 454 6.10 -25.96 -13.92
C ASP A 454 7.06 -24.83 -14.34
N ALA A 455 6.79 -24.16 -15.47
CA ALA A 455 7.56 -23.00 -15.91
C ALA A 455 7.49 -21.83 -14.92
N TYR A 456 6.32 -21.56 -14.32
CA TYR A 456 6.16 -20.52 -13.31
C TYR A 456 6.94 -20.86 -12.03
N VAL A 457 6.85 -22.09 -11.54
CA VAL A 457 7.59 -22.56 -10.35
C VAL A 457 9.10 -22.45 -10.57
N GLN A 458 9.60 -22.89 -11.73
CA GLN A 458 11.02 -22.75 -12.07
C GLN A 458 11.44 -21.28 -12.15
N LYS A 459 10.60 -20.42 -12.72
CA LYS A 459 10.85 -18.98 -12.81
C LYS A 459 11.00 -18.36 -11.42
N ILE A 460 10.02 -18.57 -10.53
CA ILE A 460 10.04 -17.94 -9.20
C ILE A 460 11.19 -18.48 -8.33
N SER A 461 11.51 -19.78 -8.40
CA SER A 461 12.66 -20.35 -7.68
C SER A 461 13.98 -19.73 -8.16
N ARG A 462 14.14 -19.55 -9.48
CA ARG A 462 15.33 -18.90 -10.06
C ARG A 462 15.43 -17.43 -9.65
N GLU A 463 14.32 -16.69 -9.68
CA GLU A 463 14.30 -15.28 -9.26
C GLU A 463 14.60 -15.13 -7.76
N LEU A 464 14.01 -15.95 -6.90
CA LEU A 464 14.31 -15.97 -5.46
C LEU A 464 15.80 -16.26 -5.19
N THR A 465 16.37 -17.23 -5.90
CA THR A 465 17.80 -17.56 -5.80
C THR A 465 18.66 -16.34 -6.16
N MET A 466 18.36 -15.69 -7.29
CA MET A 466 19.08 -14.50 -7.76
C MET A 466 18.95 -13.32 -6.79
N LEU A 467 17.76 -13.05 -6.26
CA LEU A 467 17.51 -11.98 -5.28
C LEU A 467 18.24 -12.22 -3.96
N CYS A 468 18.33 -13.48 -3.51
CA CYS A 468 19.16 -13.83 -2.35
C CYS A 468 20.66 -13.59 -2.62
N ASP A 469 21.14 -13.99 -3.80
CA ASP A 469 22.56 -13.88 -4.15
C ASP A 469 23.04 -12.45 -4.38
N ASN A 470 22.18 -11.56 -4.88
CA ASN A 470 22.54 -10.15 -5.07
C ASN A 470 22.12 -9.24 -3.91
N GLY A 471 21.23 -9.69 -3.02
CA GLY A 471 20.74 -8.91 -1.88
C GLY A 471 19.73 -7.82 -2.25
N ALA A 472 19.09 -7.92 -3.42
CA ALA A 472 18.01 -7.04 -3.83
C ALA A 472 16.73 -7.27 -3.02
N HIS A 473 15.84 -6.27 -3.03
CA HIS A 473 14.59 -6.33 -2.29
C HIS A 473 13.72 -7.53 -2.73
N ILE A 474 13.33 -8.39 -1.79
CA ILE A 474 12.75 -9.72 -2.09
C ILE A 474 11.28 -9.88 -1.65
N LEU A 475 10.71 -8.91 -0.94
CA LEU A 475 9.45 -9.08 -0.21
C LEU A 475 8.30 -9.64 -1.05
N ASN A 476 8.07 -9.11 -2.26
CA ASN A 476 6.96 -9.58 -3.09
C ASN A 476 7.11 -11.05 -3.52
N HIS A 477 8.33 -11.50 -3.81
CA HIS A 477 8.60 -12.91 -4.15
C HIS A 477 8.38 -13.84 -2.96
N LEU A 478 8.67 -13.39 -1.73
CA LEU A 478 8.34 -14.14 -0.51
C LEU A 478 6.81 -14.29 -0.36
N HIS A 479 6.05 -13.26 -0.70
CA HIS A 479 4.58 -13.36 -0.73
C HIS A 479 4.07 -14.30 -1.81
N CYS A 480 4.62 -14.27 -3.02
CA CYS A 480 4.27 -15.22 -4.06
C CYS A 480 4.54 -16.68 -3.61
N LEU A 481 5.68 -16.93 -2.96
CA LEU A 481 5.96 -18.23 -2.35
C LEU A 481 4.94 -18.59 -1.26
N PHE A 482 4.57 -17.63 -0.41
CA PHE A 482 3.53 -17.85 0.60
C PHE A 482 2.18 -18.19 -0.06
N GLU A 483 1.80 -17.54 -1.15
CA GLU A 483 0.59 -17.84 -1.90
C GLU A 483 0.60 -19.24 -2.54
N GLN A 484 1.77 -19.77 -2.89
CA GLN A 484 1.93 -21.14 -3.42
C GLN A 484 1.67 -22.24 -2.38
N GLN A 485 1.91 -21.97 -1.08
CA GLN A 485 1.79 -22.96 0.01
C GLN A 485 2.48 -24.30 -0.31
N ASN A 486 3.57 -24.26 -1.09
CA ASN A 486 4.31 -25.44 -1.54
C ASN A 486 5.73 -25.45 -0.95
N PRO A 487 6.00 -26.21 0.12
CA PRO A 487 7.32 -26.30 0.73
C PRO A 487 8.42 -26.76 -0.23
N SER A 488 8.11 -27.65 -1.18
CA SER A 488 9.10 -28.16 -2.13
C SER A 488 9.67 -27.10 -3.08
N LEU A 489 8.97 -25.96 -3.24
CA LEU A 489 9.48 -24.83 -4.01
C LEU A 489 10.71 -24.21 -3.34
N VAL A 490 10.74 -24.18 -2.00
CA VAL A 490 11.86 -23.65 -1.21
C VAL A 490 13.10 -24.53 -1.33
N ASP A 491 12.92 -25.86 -1.46
CA ASP A 491 14.04 -26.79 -1.66
C ASP A 491 14.80 -26.51 -2.97
N ALA A 492 14.11 -25.96 -3.98
CA ALA A 492 14.69 -25.55 -5.25
C ALA A 492 15.36 -24.16 -5.20
N VAL A 493 15.15 -23.38 -4.13
CA VAL A 493 15.82 -22.09 -3.90
C VAL A 493 17.15 -22.35 -3.19
N GLN A 494 18.22 -22.41 -3.97
CA GLN A 494 19.57 -22.76 -3.50
C GLN A 494 20.58 -21.64 -3.81
N PRO A 495 20.48 -20.48 -3.13
CA PRO A 495 21.41 -19.38 -3.34
C PRO A 495 22.79 -19.74 -2.79
N ALA A 496 23.83 -19.18 -3.39
CA ALA A 496 25.18 -19.21 -2.83
C ALA A 496 25.25 -18.44 -1.50
N MET A 497 24.47 -17.35 -1.37
CA MET A 497 24.32 -16.59 -0.13
C MET A 497 22.86 -16.28 0.16
N LEU A 498 22.35 -16.74 1.31
CA LEU A 498 20.98 -16.49 1.72
C LEU A 498 20.86 -15.09 2.32
N ARG A 499 20.68 -14.06 1.48
CA ARG A 499 20.41 -12.68 1.92
C ARG A 499 18.94 -12.34 1.75
N ILE A 500 18.34 -11.80 2.80
CA ILE A 500 16.95 -11.39 2.82
C ILE A 500 16.90 -9.89 3.07
N ASN A 501 16.65 -9.15 1.99
CA ASN A 501 16.49 -7.72 2.04
C ASN A 501 15.01 -7.36 1.89
N VAL A 502 14.41 -6.92 2.99
CA VAL A 502 13.03 -6.40 3.02
C VAL A 502 13.01 -4.98 3.59
N SER A 503 14.16 -4.31 3.57
CA SER A 503 14.32 -2.97 4.12
C SER A 503 13.44 -1.94 3.42
N ASP A 504 13.17 -0.85 4.15
CA ASP A 504 12.57 0.41 3.67
C ASP A 504 11.09 0.39 3.30
N GLU A 505 10.48 -0.77 3.46
CA GLU A 505 9.05 -0.96 3.51
C GLU A 505 8.61 -1.13 4.95
N THR A 506 7.67 -0.31 5.39
CA THR A 506 7.02 -0.57 6.68
C THR A 506 6.22 -1.88 6.52
N LEU A 507 6.48 -2.86 7.39
CA LEU A 507 5.98 -4.23 7.22
C LEU A 507 4.71 -4.48 8.04
N ALA A 508 3.69 -5.03 7.38
CA ALA A 508 2.50 -5.55 8.03
C ALA A 508 2.75 -6.93 8.66
N GLN A 509 1.87 -7.38 9.55
CA GLN A 509 1.94 -8.73 10.12
C GLN A 509 1.98 -9.83 9.05
N MET A 510 1.24 -9.66 7.95
CA MET A 510 1.28 -10.57 6.82
C MET A 510 2.64 -10.61 6.10
N ASP A 511 3.39 -9.51 6.11
CA ASP A 511 4.75 -9.47 5.57
C ASP A 511 5.70 -10.32 6.45
N TYR A 512 5.62 -10.18 7.77
CA TYR A 512 6.36 -11.04 8.71
C TYR A 512 5.99 -12.51 8.56
N ASN A 513 4.71 -12.83 8.36
CA ASN A 513 4.26 -14.21 8.12
C ASN A 513 4.88 -14.81 6.84
N ALA A 514 4.98 -14.04 5.75
CA ALA A 514 5.63 -14.48 4.52
C ALA A 514 7.16 -14.68 4.71
N ILE A 515 7.81 -13.76 5.42
CA ILE A 515 9.24 -13.88 5.80
C ILE A 515 9.47 -15.14 6.64
N LYS A 516 8.66 -15.34 7.69
CA LYS A 516 8.73 -16.52 8.56
C LYS A 516 8.48 -17.81 7.79
N TYR A 517 7.50 -17.83 6.89
CA TYR A 517 7.21 -19.01 6.07
C TYR A 517 8.45 -19.43 5.26
N PHE A 518 9.07 -18.48 4.55
CA PHE A 518 10.29 -18.77 3.80
C PHE A 518 11.47 -19.16 4.70
N LEU A 519 11.69 -18.42 5.78
CA LEU A 519 12.81 -18.69 6.69
C LEU A 519 12.67 -20.03 7.42
N ASN A 520 11.46 -20.44 7.84
CA ASN A 520 11.23 -21.74 8.47
C ASN A 520 11.47 -22.91 7.53
N LEU A 521 11.26 -22.72 6.23
CA LEU A 521 11.47 -23.74 5.20
C LEU A 521 12.90 -23.75 4.65
N SER A 522 13.59 -22.60 4.68
CA SER A 522 15.00 -22.54 4.28
C SER A 522 15.88 -23.19 5.35
N MET A 523 16.87 -23.95 4.89
CA MET A 523 17.82 -24.63 5.77
C MET A 523 19.15 -23.88 5.83
N GLY A 524 19.84 -23.98 6.96
CA GLY A 524 21.19 -23.43 7.13
C GLY A 524 21.24 -21.97 7.57
N LYS A 525 22.44 -21.39 7.45
CA LYS A 525 22.80 -20.04 7.92
C LYS A 525 22.19 -18.97 7.02
N ILE A 526 21.67 -17.91 7.61
CA ILE A 526 21.20 -16.72 6.89
C ILE A 526 22.40 -15.77 6.78
N SER A 527 22.95 -15.59 5.58
CA SER A 527 24.13 -14.74 5.35
C SER A 527 23.85 -13.27 5.65
N GLU A 528 22.60 -12.83 5.51
CA GLU A 528 22.16 -11.48 5.83
C GLU A 528 20.64 -11.41 6.00
N LEU A 529 20.19 -10.71 7.03
CA LEU A 529 18.79 -10.29 7.18
C LEU A 529 18.76 -8.78 7.39
N ASP A 530 18.17 -8.06 6.45
CA ASP A 530 18.02 -6.62 6.49
C ASP A 530 16.56 -6.22 6.70
N LEU A 531 16.28 -5.76 7.92
CA LEU A 531 15.00 -5.27 8.42
C LEU A 531 15.06 -3.75 8.67
N THR A 532 16.01 -3.04 8.06
CA THR A 532 16.19 -1.60 8.24
C THR A 532 14.92 -0.84 7.83
N GLY A 533 14.42 0.06 8.69
CA GLY A 533 13.28 0.92 8.38
C GLY A 533 11.95 0.19 8.22
N THR A 534 11.83 -1.05 8.72
CA THR A 534 10.63 -1.87 8.56
C THR A 534 9.51 -1.53 9.54
N GLY A 535 9.78 -0.72 10.55
CA GLY A 535 8.84 -0.43 11.64
C GLY A 535 8.58 -1.64 12.53
N ILE A 536 9.53 -2.57 12.63
CA ILE A 536 9.37 -3.80 13.40
C ILE A 536 9.09 -3.52 14.88
N SER A 537 8.01 -4.10 15.40
CA SER A 537 7.62 -3.99 16.81
C SER A 537 8.38 -4.99 17.68
N CYS A 538 8.32 -4.80 19.01
CA CYS A 538 8.91 -5.77 19.94
C CYS A 538 8.28 -7.16 19.81
N GLU A 539 6.96 -7.24 19.60
CA GLU A 539 6.24 -8.51 19.43
C GLU A 539 6.68 -9.23 18.15
N ALA A 540 6.76 -8.50 17.03
CA ALA A 540 7.24 -9.06 15.76
C ALA A 540 8.70 -9.49 15.82
N LEU A 541 9.56 -8.71 16.50
CA LEU A 541 10.96 -9.06 16.71
C LEU A 541 11.11 -10.31 17.59
N SER A 542 10.31 -10.42 18.65
CA SER A 542 10.27 -11.61 19.53
C SER A 542 9.81 -12.86 18.77
N ASP A 543 8.80 -12.71 17.91
CA ASP A 543 8.28 -13.80 17.08
C ASP A 543 9.30 -14.27 16.01
N LEU A 544 10.18 -13.38 15.57
CA LEU A 544 11.31 -13.69 14.68
C LEU A 544 12.55 -14.22 15.41
N GLN A 545 12.68 -14.00 16.73
CA GLN A 545 13.89 -14.29 17.51
C GLN A 545 14.53 -15.66 17.21
N PRO A 546 13.79 -16.79 17.14
CA PRO A 546 14.39 -18.09 16.86
C PRO A 546 15.09 -18.16 15.49
N LEU A 547 14.57 -17.42 14.50
CA LEU A 547 15.14 -17.34 13.15
C LEU A 547 16.36 -16.43 13.11
N LEU A 548 16.40 -15.38 13.94
CA LEU A 548 17.53 -14.45 14.03
C LEU A 548 18.82 -15.14 14.50
N LEU A 549 18.73 -16.22 15.28
CA LEU A 549 19.87 -17.03 15.72
C LEU A 549 20.68 -17.65 14.56
N ARG A 550 20.07 -17.78 13.37
CA ARG A 550 20.72 -18.29 12.16
C ARG A 550 21.45 -17.20 11.37
N CYS A 551 21.27 -15.93 11.72
CA CYS A 551 21.82 -14.80 10.97
C CYS A 551 23.31 -14.61 11.25
N GLU A 552 24.07 -14.36 10.18
CA GLU A 552 25.45 -13.87 10.24
C GLU A 552 25.50 -12.35 10.40
N ARG A 553 24.65 -11.66 9.64
CA ARG A 553 24.60 -10.21 9.57
C ARG A 553 23.14 -9.78 9.72
N LEU A 554 22.86 -8.99 10.75
CA LEU A 554 21.52 -8.54 11.09
C LEU A 554 21.48 -7.02 11.08
N TRP A 555 20.58 -6.44 10.29
CA TRP A 555 20.39 -4.99 10.18
C TRP A 555 18.99 -4.62 10.66
N LEU A 556 18.93 -3.87 11.75
CA LEU A 556 17.72 -3.39 12.43
C LEU A 556 17.66 -1.86 12.49
N GLY A 557 18.50 -1.17 11.70
CA GLY A 557 18.57 0.29 11.70
C GLY A 557 17.26 0.98 11.32
N GLU A 558 17.12 2.26 11.61
CA GLU A 558 15.93 3.07 11.32
C GLU A 558 14.62 2.50 11.90
N ASN A 559 14.68 1.66 12.94
CA ASN A 559 13.53 1.17 13.69
C ASN A 559 13.55 1.74 15.11
N ASN A 560 12.40 2.04 15.71
CA ASN A 560 12.38 2.50 17.10
C ASN A 560 12.58 1.32 18.07
N LEU A 561 13.82 1.05 18.48
CA LEU A 561 14.15 -0.04 19.39
C LEU A 561 13.93 0.39 20.84
N THR A 562 12.77 0.03 21.39
CA THR A 562 12.46 0.17 22.82
C THR A 562 13.37 -0.73 23.67
N MET A 563 13.43 -0.50 24.98
CA MET A 563 14.19 -1.36 25.90
C MET A 563 13.78 -2.84 25.82
N ASP A 564 12.48 -3.13 25.62
CA ASP A 564 12.00 -4.51 25.43
C ASP A 564 12.53 -5.10 24.12
N SER A 565 12.50 -4.33 23.03
CA SER A 565 13.11 -4.74 21.74
C SER A 565 14.62 -4.98 21.88
N VAL A 566 15.32 -4.13 22.64
CA VAL A 566 16.75 -4.27 22.93
C VAL A 566 17.03 -5.54 23.74
N GLN A 567 16.14 -5.93 24.65
CA GLN A 567 16.26 -7.18 25.39
C GLN A 567 16.18 -8.39 24.45
N VAL A 568 15.28 -8.38 23.47
CA VAL A 568 15.20 -9.42 22.43
C VAL A 568 16.51 -9.50 21.63
N VAL A 569 17.06 -8.35 21.23
CA VAL A 569 18.37 -8.31 20.53
C VAL A 569 19.49 -8.84 21.42
N ALA A 570 19.49 -8.50 22.71
CA ALA A 570 20.46 -9.00 23.68
C ALA A 570 20.36 -10.52 23.86
N ASP A 571 19.15 -11.09 23.81
CA ASP A 571 18.94 -12.54 23.88
C ASP A 571 19.47 -13.22 22.61
N VAL A 572 19.23 -12.66 21.43
CA VAL A 572 19.85 -13.12 20.17
C VAL A 572 21.37 -13.08 20.26
N LEU A 573 21.96 -12.00 20.77
CA LEU A 573 23.42 -11.87 20.93
C LEU A 573 23.99 -12.91 21.90
N ARG A 574 23.25 -13.28 22.95
CA ARG A 574 23.67 -14.26 23.96
C ARG A 574 23.61 -15.69 23.41
N GLU A 575 22.61 -15.99 22.60
CA GLU A 575 22.32 -17.35 22.13
C GLU A 575 22.97 -17.66 20.78
N SER A 576 23.02 -16.70 19.86
CA SER A 576 23.43 -16.93 18.47
C SER A 576 24.88 -17.40 18.34
N GLU A 577 25.08 -18.52 17.65
CA GLU A 577 26.41 -19.02 17.29
C GLU A 577 26.94 -18.43 15.98
N ASN A 578 26.12 -17.65 15.27
CA ASN A 578 26.35 -17.26 13.88
C ASN A 578 26.60 -15.76 13.70
N LEU A 579 26.05 -14.93 14.58
CA LEU A 579 25.97 -13.48 14.41
C LEU A 579 27.33 -12.82 14.62
N THR A 580 27.87 -12.23 13.55
CA THR A 580 29.16 -11.53 13.54
C THR A 580 29.02 -10.04 13.27
N GLN A 581 27.94 -9.60 12.62
CA GLN A 581 27.69 -8.17 12.38
C GLN A 581 26.27 -7.77 12.78
N LEU A 582 26.16 -6.66 13.51
CA LEU A 582 24.89 -6.08 13.94
C LEU A 582 24.83 -4.59 13.58
N GLY A 583 23.76 -4.18 12.90
CA GLY A 583 23.45 -2.77 12.66
C GLY A 583 22.16 -2.33 13.35
N ILE A 584 22.24 -1.26 14.12
CA ILE A 584 21.19 -0.64 14.93
C ILE A 584 21.24 0.89 14.80
N GLY A 585 21.74 1.40 13.68
CA GLY A 585 21.83 2.85 13.42
C GLY A 585 20.44 3.51 13.42
N TRP A 586 20.35 4.77 13.86
CA TRP A 586 19.12 5.57 13.87
C TRP A 586 17.94 4.87 14.55
N SER A 587 18.21 4.18 15.66
CA SER A 587 17.25 3.28 16.30
C SER A 587 16.83 3.70 17.71
N ASN A 588 17.11 4.96 18.08
CA ASN A 588 16.79 5.55 19.39
C ASN A 588 17.48 4.83 20.58
N VAL A 589 18.69 4.33 20.36
CA VAL A 589 19.49 3.62 21.38
C VAL A 589 20.26 4.63 22.25
N GLY A 590 20.17 4.50 23.58
CA GLY A 590 20.94 5.28 24.56
C GLY A 590 22.01 4.46 25.29
N ASP A 591 22.57 5.03 26.36
CA ASP A 591 23.63 4.40 27.16
C ASP A 591 23.15 3.11 27.87
N ASP A 592 21.92 3.10 28.37
CA ASP A 592 21.37 1.98 29.14
C ASP A 592 21.06 0.79 28.22
N GLU A 593 20.49 1.05 27.05
CA GLU A 593 20.27 0.04 26.01
C GLU A 593 21.60 -0.58 25.53
N LEU A 594 22.61 0.27 25.29
CA LEU A 594 23.94 -0.20 24.90
C LEU A 594 24.59 -1.04 26.00
N LEU A 595 24.40 -0.69 27.27
CA LEU A 595 24.92 -1.46 28.39
C LEU A 595 24.35 -2.89 28.41
N VAL A 596 23.05 -3.05 28.16
CA VAL A 596 22.41 -4.37 28.07
C VAL A 596 22.98 -5.20 26.91
N MET A 597 23.13 -4.60 25.73
CA MET A 597 23.73 -5.28 24.57
C MET A 597 25.21 -5.63 24.82
N SER A 598 26.00 -4.72 25.39
CA SER A 598 27.41 -4.96 25.70
C SER A 598 27.59 -6.15 26.66
N THR A 599 26.68 -6.30 27.62
CA THR A 599 26.69 -7.43 28.57
C THR A 599 26.42 -8.74 27.84
N ALA A 600 25.47 -8.76 26.90
CA ALA A 600 25.19 -9.93 26.08
C ALA A 600 26.36 -10.28 25.14
N ILE A 601 26.96 -9.27 24.49
CA ILE A 601 28.15 -9.45 23.63
C ILE A 601 29.28 -10.07 24.44
N ARG A 602 29.53 -9.61 25.67
CA ARG A 602 30.56 -10.17 26.56
C ARG A 602 30.37 -11.65 26.85
N MET A 603 29.12 -12.11 27.00
CA MET A 603 28.82 -13.51 27.33
C MET A 603 29.11 -14.46 26.16
N LYS A 604 28.79 -14.05 24.93
CA LYS A 604 28.96 -14.91 23.74
C LYS A 604 30.29 -14.71 23.04
N ASN A 605 30.80 -13.48 23.08
CA ASN A 605 32.10 -13.07 22.54
C ASN A 605 32.33 -13.49 21.07
N LYS A 606 31.32 -13.26 20.22
CA LYS A 606 31.36 -13.57 18.78
C LYS A 606 31.12 -12.39 17.85
N LEU A 607 30.43 -11.35 18.32
CA LEU A 607 30.13 -10.19 17.49
C LEU A 607 31.45 -9.46 17.17
N GLU A 608 31.69 -9.21 15.88
CA GLU A 608 32.89 -8.57 15.36
C GLU A 608 32.61 -7.11 14.99
N ASP A 609 31.47 -6.83 14.35
CA ASP A 609 31.12 -5.49 13.88
C ASP A 609 29.81 -5.01 14.49
N LEU A 610 29.84 -3.80 15.07
CA LEU A 610 28.66 -3.10 15.59
C LEU A 610 28.49 -1.74 14.91
N TRP A 611 27.36 -1.55 14.24
CA TRP A 611 27.00 -0.30 13.57
C TRP A 611 25.85 0.36 14.33
N MET A 612 26.08 1.54 14.88
CA MET A 612 25.17 2.21 15.82
C MET A 612 25.12 3.72 15.58
N GLU A 613 25.30 4.16 14.33
CA GLU A 613 25.27 5.56 13.94
C GLU A 613 23.95 6.27 14.26
N GLY A 614 23.97 7.58 14.49
CA GLY A 614 22.75 8.40 14.59
C GLY A 614 21.87 8.08 15.81
N ASN A 615 22.47 7.58 16.89
CA ASN A 615 21.79 7.24 18.14
C ASN A 615 22.08 8.28 19.24
N HIS A 616 21.70 8.01 20.49
CA HIS A 616 21.82 8.92 21.62
C HIS A 616 22.90 8.52 22.62
N VAL A 617 23.85 7.66 22.21
CA VAL A 617 24.92 7.15 23.07
C VAL A 617 25.92 8.25 23.42
N THR A 618 26.36 8.28 24.68
CA THR A 618 27.37 9.20 25.18
C THR A 618 28.72 8.50 25.41
N ASN A 619 29.75 9.27 25.77
CA ASN A 619 31.05 8.73 26.18
C ASN A 619 30.93 7.71 27.33
N LYS A 620 29.92 7.82 28.20
CA LYS A 620 29.66 6.86 29.28
C LYS A 620 29.20 5.51 28.73
N GLY A 621 28.27 5.50 27.77
CA GLY A 621 27.79 4.26 27.13
C GLY A 621 28.92 3.51 26.42
N LEU A 622 29.80 4.22 25.70
CA LEU A 622 30.93 3.60 25.00
C LEU A 622 31.93 2.88 25.92
N GLN A 623 32.06 3.30 27.19
CA GLN A 623 32.92 2.58 28.15
C GLN A 623 32.47 1.14 28.39
N SER A 624 31.20 0.82 28.16
CA SER A 624 30.69 -0.55 28.29
C SER A 624 31.28 -1.52 27.24
N LEU A 625 31.78 -1.00 26.12
CA LEU A 625 32.38 -1.76 25.01
C LEU A 625 33.87 -2.02 25.17
N LYS A 626 34.55 -1.32 26.09
CA LYS A 626 36.01 -1.27 26.21
C LYS A 626 36.69 -2.64 26.36
N ASP A 627 36.05 -3.56 27.07
CA ASP A 627 36.61 -4.88 27.41
C ASP A 627 36.10 -6.00 26.48
N LEU A 628 35.44 -5.67 25.37
CA LEU A 628 34.85 -6.63 24.45
C LEU A 628 35.87 -7.05 23.38
N ILE A 629 36.60 -8.14 23.64
CA ILE A 629 37.69 -8.61 22.79
C ILE A 629 37.26 -9.15 21.42
N SER A 630 36.00 -9.57 21.24
CA SER A 630 35.50 -10.03 19.95
C SER A 630 35.23 -8.91 18.96
N LEU A 631 34.91 -7.71 19.45
CA LEU A 631 34.60 -6.56 18.61
C LEU A 631 35.88 -6.05 17.94
N LYS A 632 35.84 -6.00 16.61
CA LYS A 632 36.89 -5.47 15.74
C LYS A 632 36.55 -4.08 15.21
N LYS A 633 35.25 -3.81 15.02
CA LYS A 633 34.78 -2.56 14.40
C LYS A 633 33.53 -2.03 15.10
N VAL A 634 33.53 -0.74 15.45
CA VAL A 634 32.38 -0.06 16.03
C VAL A 634 32.14 1.27 15.30
N VAL A 635 31.06 1.35 14.53
CA VAL A 635 30.66 2.58 13.83
C VAL A 635 29.66 3.34 14.71
N ALA A 636 30.12 4.43 15.34
CA ALA A 636 29.34 5.22 16.30
C ALA A 636 29.07 6.66 15.85
N ILE A 637 29.25 6.98 14.56
CA ILE A 637 29.10 8.35 14.04
C ILE A 637 27.73 8.96 14.36
N TRP A 638 27.65 10.29 14.51
CA TRP A 638 26.40 11.01 14.80
C TRP A 638 25.69 10.62 16.12
N ASN A 639 26.45 10.22 17.14
CA ASN A 639 25.97 10.04 18.52
C ASN A 639 26.22 11.28 19.41
N ASN A 640 25.71 11.28 20.65
CA ASN A 640 25.82 12.38 21.62
C ASN A 640 27.19 12.42 22.33
N LEU A 641 28.25 12.55 21.55
CA LEU A 641 29.63 12.49 22.02
C LEU A 641 30.22 13.90 22.10
N THR A 642 30.81 14.26 23.25
CA THR A 642 31.50 15.55 23.41
C THR A 642 32.96 15.42 22.99
N ASP A 643 33.46 16.40 22.23
CA ASP A 643 34.82 16.44 21.69
C ASP A 643 35.91 16.17 22.74
N THR A 644 36.99 15.52 22.27
CA THR A 644 38.26 15.26 22.96
C THR A 644 38.27 14.15 24.01
N GLU A 645 38.24 12.90 23.55
CA GLU A 645 39.34 11.96 23.75
C GLU A 645 38.95 10.66 23.07
N SER A 646 39.75 10.26 22.07
CA SER A 646 39.68 8.95 21.46
C SER A 646 39.62 7.88 22.56
N LEU A 647 38.53 7.13 22.61
CA LEU A 647 38.49 5.79 23.21
C LEU A 647 39.36 4.85 22.33
N CYS A 648 40.64 5.20 22.13
CA CYS A 648 41.69 4.33 21.62
C CYS A 648 42.13 3.43 22.79
N THR A 649 41.22 2.58 23.26
CA THR A 649 41.57 1.57 24.25
C THR A 649 41.93 0.29 23.51
N GLN A 650 43.25 0.08 23.36
CA GLN A 650 43.93 -1.18 23.00
C GLN A 650 43.50 -1.87 21.70
N GLN A 651 44.37 -1.77 20.68
CA GLN A 651 44.61 -2.63 19.50
C GLN A 651 43.44 -3.20 18.65
N ASN A 652 42.18 -3.27 19.09
CA ASN A 652 41.12 -4.00 18.38
C ASN A 652 39.81 -3.22 18.14
N ILE A 653 39.56 -2.08 18.79
CA ILE A 653 38.30 -1.34 18.58
C ILE A 653 38.60 0.04 17.98
N THR A 654 38.33 0.20 16.68
CA THR A 654 38.37 1.51 16.03
C THR A 654 37.04 2.23 16.27
N VAL A 655 37.02 3.16 17.22
CA VAL A 655 35.96 4.17 17.38
C VAL A 655 36.52 5.49 16.87
N SER A 656 36.20 5.87 15.63
CA SER A 656 36.68 7.13 15.07
C SER A 656 35.58 7.87 14.32
N PHE A 657 35.48 9.17 14.60
CA PHE A 657 34.55 10.11 13.94
C PHE A 657 35.24 10.89 12.81
N THR A 658 36.56 10.74 12.65
CA THR A 658 37.40 11.53 11.75
C THR A 658 38.31 10.69 10.87
N ASP A 659 38.33 9.36 11.04
CA ASP A 659 39.18 8.46 10.26
C ASP A 659 38.60 8.25 8.86
N SER A 660 39.36 8.66 7.85
CA SER A 660 38.98 8.59 6.44
C SER A 660 38.66 7.16 5.99
N ASP A 661 39.31 6.15 6.56
CA ASP A 661 39.11 4.76 6.15
C ASP A 661 37.75 4.22 6.65
N MET A 662 37.35 4.55 7.88
CA MET A 662 36.04 4.21 8.44
C MET A 662 34.88 4.88 7.68
N TRP A 663 35.05 6.14 7.31
CA TRP A 663 34.07 6.83 6.47
C TRP A 663 34.02 6.29 5.04
N GLY A 664 35.16 5.83 4.50
CA GLY A 664 35.23 5.10 3.23
C GLY A 664 34.44 3.78 3.26
N ASP A 665 34.57 3.02 4.34
CA ASP A 665 33.81 1.78 4.54
C ASP A 665 32.31 2.05 4.72
N TRP A 666 31.94 3.06 5.52
CA TRP A 666 30.54 3.47 5.69
C TRP A 666 29.97 3.92 4.35
N GLY A 667 30.69 4.75 3.60
CA GLY A 667 30.28 5.20 2.27
C GLY A 667 30.11 4.03 1.30
N THR A 668 31.01 3.06 1.33
CA THR A 668 30.92 1.84 0.51
C THR A 668 29.69 1.00 0.88
N TRP A 669 29.42 0.84 2.18
CA TRP A 669 28.23 0.14 2.65
C TRP A 669 26.94 0.85 2.20
N VAL A 670 26.88 2.17 2.35
CA VAL A 670 25.73 2.97 1.90
C VAL A 670 25.54 2.88 0.39
N LEU A 671 26.63 2.97 -0.40
CA LEU A 671 26.57 2.83 -1.86
C LEU A 671 26.02 1.47 -2.27
N LYS A 672 26.53 0.39 -1.67
CA LYS A 672 26.06 -0.97 -1.94
C LYS A 672 24.57 -1.14 -1.64
N ARG A 673 24.06 -0.50 -0.58
CA ARG A 673 22.63 -0.47 -0.27
C ARG A 673 21.85 0.35 -1.30
N CYS A 674 22.37 1.51 -1.69
CA CYS A 674 21.76 2.37 -2.70
C CYS A 674 21.63 1.64 -4.04
N GLU A 675 22.66 0.89 -4.45
CA GLU A 675 22.69 0.11 -5.70
C GLU A 675 21.54 -0.89 -5.81
N VAL A 676 21.20 -1.56 -4.71
CA VAL A 676 20.15 -2.59 -4.66
C VAL A 676 18.79 -2.07 -4.17
N SER A 677 18.70 -0.78 -3.86
CA SER A 677 17.48 -0.14 -3.34
C SER A 677 16.56 0.37 -4.45
N SER A 678 15.31 0.69 -4.10
CA SER A 678 14.41 1.41 -5.01
C SER A 678 14.88 2.85 -5.22
N ASN A 679 14.45 3.49 -6.32
CA ASN A 679 14.76 4.90 -6.56
C ASN A 679 14.26 5.81 -5.42
N GLU A 680 13.18 5.43 -4.75
CA GLU A 680 12.63 6.19 -3.63
C GLU A 680 13.48 6.05 -2.36
N LYS A 681 13.99 4.85 -2.07
CA LYS A 681 14.95 4.69 -0.98
C LYS A 681 16.22 5.46 -1.30
N LEU A 682 16.70 5.43 -2.54
CA LEU A 682 17.81 6.26 -2.96
C LEU A 682 17.51 7.74 -2.65
N VAL A 683 16.35 8.26 -3.03
CA VAL A 683 15.91 9.63 -2.68
C VAL A 683 15.91 9.89 -1.16
N LYS A 684 15.39 8.96 -0.34
CA LYS A 684 15.44 9.09 1.14
C LYS A 684 16.87 9.13 1.68
N VAL A 685 17.75 8.28 1.16
CA VAL A 685 19.17 8.28 1.54
C VAL A 685 19.82 9.60 1.11
N LEU A 686 19.54 10.08 -0.09
CA LEU A 686 20.04 11.36 -0.59
C LEU A 686 19.61 12.53 0.30
N HIS A 687 18.38 12.56 0.81
CA HIS A 687 17.95 13.59 1.77
C HIS A 687 18.83 13.62 3.03
N LYS A 688 19.21 12.45 3.56
CA LYS A 688 20.04 12.36 4.76
C LYS A 688 21.51 12.70 4.46
N VAL A 689 22.04 12.11 3.41
CA VAL A 689 23.45 12.21 3.03
C VAL A 689 23.79 13.59 2.50
N CYS A 690 22.93 14.21 1.68
CA CYS A 690 23.15 15.56 1.18
C CYS A 690 23.07 16.64 2.27
N ASN A 691 22.56 16.34 3.48
CA ASN A 691 22.59 17.26 4.62
C ASN A 691 23.91 17.24 5.41
N VAL A 692 24.90 16.42 5.02
CA VAL A 692 26.22 16.41 5.67
C VAL A 692 26.97 17.72 5.40
N SER A 693 27.57 18.28 6.46
CA SER A 693 28.28 19.57 6.49
C SER A 693 29.39 19.68 5.45
N VAL A 694 29.59 20.90 4.93
CA VAL A 694 30.58 21.24 3.89
C VAL A 694 32.00 20.89 4.31
N HIS A 695 32.34 21.03 5.60
CA HIS A 695 33.69 20.73 6.11
C HIS A 695 34.06 19.24 6.00
N CYS A 696 33.10 18.32 5.90
CA CYS A 696 33.37 16.91 5.65
C CYS A 696 33.70 16.63 4.17
N LEU A 697 33.26 17.49 3.23
CA LEU A 697 33.40 17.26 1.79
C LEU A 697 34.84 17.42 1.27
N GLU A 698 35.70 18.13 2.01
CA GLU A 698 37.11 18.33 1.65
C GLU A 698 37.97 17.07 1.87
N THR A 699 37.42 16.04 2.52
CA THR A 699 38.12 14.78 2.79
C THR A 699 38.03 13.80 1.60
N GLN A 700 39.10 13.04 1.36
CA GLN A 700 39.22 12.20 0.16
C GLN A 700 38.14 11.12 0.05
N TRP A 701 37.72 10.52 1.16
CA TRP A 701 36.63 9.54 1.16
C TRP A 701 35.30 10.17 0.73
N ALA A 702 35.01 11.39 1.19
CA ALA A 702 33.75 12.07 0.90
C ALA A 702 33.68 12.41 -0.59
N VAL A 703 34.75 12.96 -1.15
CA VAL A 703 34.87 13.22 -2.60
C VAL A 703 34.63 11.94 -3.41
N SER A 704 35.25 10.83 -3.01
CA SER A 704 35.04 9.54 -3.70
C SER A 704 33.60 9.04 -3.58
N PHE A 705 33.03 9.10 -2.38
CA PHE A 705 31.67 8.65 -2.11
C PHE A 705 30.61 9.46 -2.86
N TYR A 706 30.67 10.80 -2.82
CA TYR A 706 29.73 11.66 -3.54
C TYR A 706 29.86 11.54 -5.06
N LYS A 707 31.07 11.28 -5.57
CA LYS A 707 31.31 11.01 -6.99
C LYS A 707 30.64 9.72 -7.44
N GLU A 708 30.80 8.62 -6.70
CA GLU A 708 30.14 7.36 -7.04
C GLU A 708 28.61 7.44 -6.85
N LEU A 709 28.15 8.14 -5.81
CA LEU A 709 26.73 8.39 -5.58
C LEU A 709 26.11 9.21 -6.72
N SER A 710 26.81 10.24 -7.22
CA SER A 710 26.39 11.04 -8.39
C SER A 710 26.25 10.17 -9.65
N LYS A 711 27.21 9.26 -9.91
CA LYS A 711 27.11 8.32 -11.03
C LYS A 711 25.90 7.40 -10.89
N LEU A 712 25.66 6.87 -9.70
CA LEU A 712 24.49 6.02 -9.43
C LEU A 712 23.19 6.78 -9.67
N VAL A 713 23.09 8.02 -9.18
CA VAL A 713 21.90 8.87 -9.38
C VAL A 713 21.66 9.15 -10.86
N LYS A 714 22.69 9.50 -11.64
CA LYS A 714 22.58 9.70 -13.10
C LYS A 714 22.07 8.46 -13.81
N HIS A 715 22.64 7.30 -13.49
CA HIS A 715 22.19 6.03 -14.05
C HIS A 715 20.73 5.72 -13.68
N ARG A 716 20.31 6.00 -12.43
CA ARG A 716 18.92 5.81 -12.01
C ARG A 716 17.95 6.78 -12.70
N ILE A 717 18.37 8.00 -13.03
CA ILE A 717 17.55 8.96 -13.79
C ILE A 717 17.27 8.42 -15.20
N GLU A 718 18.29 7.90 -15.89
CA GLU A 718 18.15 7.32 -17.24
C GLU A 718 17.15 6.16 -17.29
N LEU A 719 17.05 5.39 -16.20
CA LEU A 719 16.15 4.25 -16.07
C LEU A 719 14.80 4.60 -15.43
N CYS A 720 14.61 5.82 -14.90
CA CYS A 720 13.43 6.16 -14.12
C CYS A 720 12.23 6.43 -15.03
N THR A 721 11.16 5.66 -14.83
CA THR A 721 9.90 5.80 -15.57
C THR A 721 8.83 6.59 -14.81
N GLU A 722 9.12 7.02 -13.58
CA GLU A 722 8.18 7.74 -12.72
C GLU A 722 8.57 9.22 -12.65
N ASP A 723 7.76 10.09 -13.26
CA ASP A 723 8.10 11.52 -13.42
C ASP A 723 8.40 12.23 -12.10
N ASP A 724 7.65 11.95 -11.03
CA ASP A 724 7.89 12.56 -9.71
C ASP A 724 9.24 12.16 -9.10
N ILE A 725 9.58 10.87 -9.16
CA ILE A 725 10.86 10.36 -8.68
C ILE A 725 12.00 10.88 -9.55
N CYS A 726 11.81 10.91 -10.87
CA CYS A 726 12.78 11.43 -11.81
C CYS A 726 13.10 12.90 -11.50
N ARG A 727 12.08 13.74 -11.27
CA ARG A 727 12.25 15.14 -10.83
C ARG A 727 13.03 15.25 -9.51
N LYS A 728 12.72 14.40 -8.51
CA LYS A 728 13.45 14.37 -7.24
C LYS A 728 14.91 13.95 -7.41
N LEU A 729 15.19 12.94 -8.22
CA LEU A 729 16.55 12.49 -8.51
C LEU A 729 17.35 13.57 -9.27
N GLN A 730 16.75 14.24 -10.26
CA GLN A 730 17.36 15.38 -10.97
C GLN A 730 17.68 16.55 -10.02
N TRP A 731 16.77 16.85 -9.08
CA TRP A 731 17.04 17.84 -8.04
C TRP A 731 18.26 17.46 -7.20
N PHE A 732 18.35 16.21 -6.76
CA PHE A 732 19.52 15.73 -6.03
C PHE A 732 20.79 15.69 -6.87
N GLU A 733 20.71 15.34 -8.15
CA GLU A 733 21.84 15.39 -9.08
C GLU A 733 22.42 16.82 -9.12
N SER A 734 21.57 17.84 -9.15
CA SER A 734 22.01 19.24 -9.12
C SER A 734 22.76 19.58 -7.82
N ILE A 735 22.31 19.07 -6.67
CA ILE A 735 22.97 19.26 -5.37
C ILE A 735 24.30 18.52 -5.31
N LEU A 736 24.32 17.27 -5.80
CA LEU A 736 25.52 16.44 -5.82
C LEU A 736 26.59 16.98 -6.76
N ASN A 737 26.22 17.70 -7.82
CA ASN A 737 27.17 18.38 -8.71
C ASN A 737 27.76 19.66 -8.09
N LEU A 738 27.14 20.21 -7.03
CA LEU A 738 27.62 21.38 -6.28
C LEU A 738 28.52 21.01 -5.10
N LYS A 739 28.58 19.72 -4.74
CA LYS A 739 29.42 19.15 -3.69
C LYS A 739 30.59 18.39 -4.30
#